data_AF-A0A835W9U9-F1
#
_entry.id   AF-A0A835W9U9-F1
#
_cell.length_a   1.000
_cell.length_b   1.000
_cell.length_c   1.000
_cell.angle_alpha   90.00
_cell.angle_beta   90.00
_cell.angle_gamma   90.00
#
_symmetry.space_group_name_H-M   'P 1'
#
loop_
_entity.id
_entity.type
_entity.pdbx_description
1 polymer ?
#
loop_
_entity_poly.entity_id
_entity_poly.type
_entity_poly.pdbx_seq_one_letter_code
_entity_poly.pdbx_strand_id
1 'polypeptide(L)'
;MRYVVLGGGIAGVCCALELARCLKQENDTGAAAGSSGAAGVVLISASPVIKGVREVARLGRLLEELEVVETPLTELAAGGGGVLQVVHGAAEGLDLQRQVVKLVGGREVTFDKLCLCTGARPKELAVPGADHPAIMTLRDTDSVQELARRLRSCRRLVLVGNGGIALELAGALAGTEGHGVVGGRGRGAGCTTASSASMEAAAADASPLNAPAATGGRELVWVLKHGHIGDAFFDLDAAAFLLQRIAPAAAAGRSTGAAGAAGAAADAAHVSSPAPPPSAVASELPAPPLAGLSCRNKSGLQPSGHREMGHAAGPAWTRELLRGLQRGQQGAGKTQTGQQPAAAYEPKATGEAGAACSSGRGAGVPAGNSSALATAAPIAGLAMEPEAFRVQLEFSSKVTHIVHHDRPREPAQASGLNLQAPAGAEHVAEDAEHDSDGTASTMTDEPWPLHVALSTGKVLGADLVVVGIGVDPHTGWLPPELARGPDGGLVVGADMRTSHPAVWAAGDCCSCEHWCTGGGEDGSAAQLAGPHWFQHRLWTQARVMGTYAARCMAGLSDELASGFNFELFTHVTRFLGSKVVLLGLYNGQRLEQEPVEDVRLYSREGEAEDGSGPTFVRVLLLRGRLQGAVLVGETGLEEALENLILDGLDLSPFGPEILDPDFELEHVFD
;
A
#
# COMPACT_ATOMS: atom_id res chain seq x y z
N MET A 1 32.91 -3.55 -16.94
CA MET A 1 31.98 -4.28 -16.05
C MET A 1 30.56 -3.81 -16.30
N ARG A 2 29.59 -4.72 -16.47
CA ARG A 2 28.20 -4.42 -16.83
C ARG A 2 27.26 -4.81 -15.69
N TYR A 3 26.70 -3.79 -15.05
CA TYR A 3 25.64 -3.93 -14.06
C TYR A 3 24.29 -3.92 -14.78
N VAL A 4 23.43 -4.87 -14.48
CA VAL A 4 22.05 -4.90 -14.98
C VAL A 4 21.09 -4.85 -13.79
N VAL A 5 20.07 -4.01 -13.88
CA VAL A 5 18.98 -3.94 -12.91
C VAL A 5 17.69 -4.25 -13.64
N LEU A 6 16.95 -5.27 -13.17
CA LEU A 6 15.71 -5.71 -13.79
C LEU A 6 14.50 -5.29 -12.96
N GLY A 7 13.79 -4.27 -13.44
CA GLY A 7 12.54 -3.77 -12.86
C GLY A 7 12.54 -2.24 -12.71
N GLY A 8 11.58 -1.56 -13.33
CA GLY A 8 11.41 -0.10 -13.27
C GLY A 8 10.64 0.42 -12.05
N GLY A 9 10.43 -0.41 -11.02
CA GLY A 9 9.85 -0.01 -9.75
C GLY A 9 10.86 0.69 -8.83
N ILE A 10 10.41 1.17 -7.66
CA ILE A 10 11.23 1.96 -6.73
C ILE A 10 12.57 1.29 -6.42
N ALA A 11 12.57 0.01 -6.05
CA ALA A 11 13.80 -0.72 -5.72
C ALA A 11 14.80 -0.72 -6.89
N GLY A 12 14.34 -0.97 -8.11
CA GLY A 12 15.21 -1.01 -9.28
C GLY A 12 15.69 0.38 -9.73
N VAL A 13 14.83 1.40 -9.65
CA VAL A 13 15.23 2.78 -9.96
C VAL A 13 16.26 3.30 -8.96
N CYS A 14 16.03 3.11 -7.66
CA CYS A 14 16.98 3.49 -6.62
C CYS A 14 18.31 2.73 -6.76
N CYS A 15 18.25 1.42 -7.06
CA CYS A 15 19.44 0.61 -7.31
C CYS A 15 20.25 1.13 -8.52
N ALA A 16 19.58 1.37 -9.65
CA ALA A 16 20.24 1.85 -10.87
C ALA A 16 20.87 3.24 -10.69
N LEU A 17 20.17 4.16 -10.01
CA LEU A 17 20.68 5.50 -9.74
C LEU A 17 21.87 5.47 -8.78
N GLU A 18 21.80 4.69 -7.70
CA GLU A 18 22.89 4.59 -6.74
C GLU A 18 24.13 3.92 -7.36
N LEU A 19 23.96 2.86 -8.16
CA LEU A 19 25.07 2.27 -8.92
C LEU A 19 25.73 3.29 -9.85
N ALA A 20 24.92 4.07 -10.59
CA ALA A 20 25.45 5.11 -11.47
C ALA A 20 26.21 6.19 -10.69
N ARG A 21 25.76 6.54 -9.47
CA ARG A 21 26.45 7.46 -8.58
C ARG A 21 27.80 6.90 -8.11
N CYS A 22 27.83 5.65 -7.64
CA CYS A 22 29.06 4.97 -7.20
C CYS A 22 30.11 4.93 -8.32
N LEU A 23 29.71 4.53 -9.54
CA LEU A 23 30.62 4.45 -10.68
C LEU A 23 31.16 5.82 -11.13
N LYS A 24 30.36 6.89 -11.04
CA LYS A 24 30.84 8.25 -11.32
C LYS A 24 31.91 8.67 -10.30
N GLN A 25 31.66 8.42 -9.01
CA GLN A 25 32.60 8.74 -7.95
C GLN A 25 33.93 7.99 -8.08
N GLU A 26 33.91 6.72 -8.48
CA GLU A 26 35.12 5.93 -8.79
C GLU A 26 35.91 6.48 -9.99
N ASN A 27 35.19 6.93 -11.04
CA ASN A 27 35.82 7.52 -12.23
C ASN A 27 36.46 8.88 -11.90
N ASP A 28 35.78 9.72 -11.11
CA ASP A 28 36.26 11.06 -10.73
C ASP A 28 37.46 11.00 -9.78
N THR A 29 37.53 9.98 -8.92
CA THR A 29 38.65 9.78 -7.97
C THR A 29 39.87 9.09 -8.58
N GLY A 30 39.82 8.69 -9.85
CA GLY A 30 40.95 8.10 -10.57
C GLY A 30 41.31 6.67 -10.14
N ALA A 31 40.52 6.05 -9.26
CA ALA A 31 40.75 4.67 -8.78
C ALA A 31 40.62 3.61 -9.90
N ALA A 32 39.97 3.96 -11.03
CA ALA A 32 39.67 3.05 -12.13
C ALA A 32 40.78 2.90 -13.19
N ALA A 33 41.99 3.45 -12.99
CA ALA A 33 43.07 3.53 -14.00
C ALA A 33 43.64 2.18 -14.51
N GLY A 34 43.10 1.03 -14.10
CA GLY A 34 43.58 -0.30 -14.47
C GLY A 34 42.60 -1.22 -15.20
N SER A 35 41.31 -0.86 -15.40
CA SER A 35 40.32 -1.76 -16.02
C SER A 35 39.94 -1.34 -17.44
N SER A 36 40.13 -2.23 -18.41
CA SER A 36 40.06 -1.98 -19.86
C SER A 36 38.64 -1.93 -20.44
N GLY A 37 37.70 -1.28 -19.74
CA GLY A 37 36.36 -1.02 -20.28
C GLY A 37 35.49 -0.26 -19.30
N ALA A 38 34.92 0.88 -19.73
CA ALA A 38 34.05 1.72 -18.90
C ALA A 38 32.92 0.87 -18.30
N ALA A 39 32.85 0.84 -16.96
CA ALA A 39 31.75 0.19 -16.27
C ALA A 39 30.45 0.95 -16.53
N GLY A 40 29.33 0.24 -16.67
CA GLY A 40 28.05 0.85 -16.99
C GLY A 40 26.87 0.11 -16.35
N VAL A 41 25.78 0.84 -16.17
CA VAL A 41 24.53 0.34 -15.59
C VAL A 41 23.47 0.26 -16.69
N VAL A 42 22.73 -0.84 -16.75
CA VAL A 42 21.58 -1.01 -17.64
C VAL A 42 20.34 -1.28 -16.79
N LEU A 43 19.39 -0.35 -16.77
CA LEU A 43 18.07 -0.58 -16.20
C LEU A 43 17.14 -1.15 -17.27
N ILE A 44 16.61 -2.34 -17.03
CA ILE A 44 15.59 -2.98 -17.85
C ILE A 44 14.23 -2.76 -17.18
N SER A 45 13.28 -2.17 -17.89
CA SER A 45 11.90 -2.01 -17.43
C SER A 45 10.95 -2.59 -18.47
N ALA A 46 9.96 -3.37 -18.05
CA ALA A 46 8.88 -3.84 -18.93
C ALA A 46 8.01 -2.69 -19.47
N SER A 47 8.14 -1.52 -18.86
CA SER A 47 7.13 -0.49 -18.93
C SER A 47 7.78 0.88 -19.20
N PRO A 48 7.16 1.77 -20.02
CA PRO A 48 7.80 2.99 -20.53
C PRO A 48 7.91 4.12 -19.49
N VAL A 49 7.20 4.02 -18.37
CA VAL A 49 7.30 4.86 -17.17
C VAL A 49 8.05 4.12 -16.04
N ILE A 50 8.76 4.86 -15.21
CA ILE A 50 9.45 4.32 -14.02
C ILE A 50 8.94 5.01 -12.76
N LYS A 51 9.25 4.39 -11.62
CA LYS A 51 8.93 4.93 -10.30
C LYS A 51 10.14 5.45 -9.57
N GLY A 52 10.23 6.76 -9.46
CA GLY A 52 11.13 7.42 -8.53
C GLY A 52 10.47 7.65 -7.17
N VAL A 53 11.27 8.10 -6.22
CA VAL A 53 10.80 8.60 -4.93
C VAL A 53 11.34 10.00 -4.72
N ARG A 54 10.49 10.88 -4.21
CA ARG A 54 10.82 12.22 -3.75
C ARG A 54 10.62 12.26 -2.24
N GLU A 55 11.66 12.68 -1.52
CA GLU A 55 11.52 13.00 -0.10
C GLU A 55 10.67 14.26 0.04
N VAL A 56 9.59 14.16 0.83
CA VAL A 56 8.68 15.27 1.12
C VAL A 56 9.12 15.95 2.40
N ALA A 57 9.38 15.17 3.44
CA ALA A 57 9.84 15.63 4.73
C ALA A 57 10.65 14.55 5.43
N ARG A 58 11.68 14.95 6.17
CA ARG A 58 12.36 14.12 7.16
C ARG A 58 11.73 14.41 8.53
N LEU A 59 11.11 13.39 9.12
CA LEU A 59 10.33 13.51 10.35
C LEU A 59 11.11 13.03 11.59
N GLY A 60 12.28 12.44 11.38
CA GLY A 60 13.19 12.06 12.44
C GLY A 60 14.51 11.53 11.86
N ARG A 61 15.20 10.66 12.60
CA ARG A 61 16.51 10.12 12.22
C ARG A 61 16.41 9.17 11.01
N LEU A 62 15.46 8.24 11.04
CA LEU A 62 15.21 7.23 10.00
C LEU A 62 13.82 7.39 9.36
N LEU A 63 12.89 8.07 10.03
CA LEU A 63 11.54 8.30 9.54
C LEU A 63 11.49 9.42 8.49
N GLU A 64 10.94 9.10 7.32
CA GLU A 64 10.75 10.02 6.22
C GLU A 64 9.37 9.87 5.58
N GLU A 65 8.78 11.00 5.21
CA GLU A 65 7.60 11.06 4.36
C GLU A 65 8.02 11.12 2.89
N LEU A 66 7.49 10.20 2.08
CA LEU A 66 7.92 10.00 0.71
C LEU A 66 6.74 10.12 -0.25
N GLU A 67 7.00 10.75 -1.39
CA GLU A 67 6.10 10.75 -2.53
C GLU A 67 6.68 9.89 -3.65
N VAL A 68 5.86 9.00 -4.22
CA VAL A 68 6.25 8.25 -5.41
C VAL A 68 5.92 9.08 -6.64
N VAL A 69 6.92 9.25 -7.49
CA VAL A 69 6.81 10.04 -8.71
C VAL A 69 6.96 9.12 -9.92
N GLU A 70 6.10 9.32 -10.90
CA GLU A 70 6.17 8.64 -12.19
C GLU A 70 6.94 9.50 -13.19
N THR A 71 7.87 8.89 -13.91
CA THR A 71 8.73 9.59 -14.88
C THR A 71 8.92 8.72 -16.11
N PRO A 72 8.96 9.27 -17.33
CA PRO A 72 9.31 8.48 -18.52
C PRO A 72 10.69 7.83 -18.35
N LEU A 73 10.80 6.56 -18.74
CA LEU A 73 12.05 5.79 -18.66
C LEU A 73 13.21 6.48 -19.40
N THR A 74 12.91 7.18 -20.49
CA THR A 74 13.90 7.91 -21.30
C THR A 74 14.53 9.09 -20.56
N GLU A 75 13.82 9.74 -19.64
CA GLU A 75 14.36 10.87 -18.87
C GLU A 75 15.42 10.41 -17.86
N LEU A 76 15.27 9.19 -17.31
CA LEU A 76 16.27 8.61 -16.40
C LEU A 76 17.63 8.43 -17.08
N ALA A 77 17.64 7.98 -18.34
CA ALA A 77 18.87 7.82 -19.11
C ALA A 77 19.58 9.16 -19.33
N ALA A 78 18.82 10.23 -19.58
CA ALA A 78 19.38 11.57 -19.77
C ALA A 78 20.05 12.10 -18.48
N GLY A 79 19.46 11.85 -17.31
CA GLY A 79 20.05 12.20 -16.01
C GLY A 79 21.24 11.32 -15.58
N GLY A 80 21.43 10.18 -16.25
CA GLY A 80 22.45 9.17 -15.95
C GLY A 80 23.91 9.60 -16.14
N GLY A 81 24.17 10.78 -16.71
CA GLY A 81 25.52 11.27 -17.02
C GLY A 81 26.34 10.30 -17.89
N GLY A 82 25.67 9.58 -18.80
CA GLY A 82 26.29 8.66 -19.76
C GLY A 82 26.63 7.26 -19.24
N VAL A 83 26.59 7.02 -17.93
CA VAL A 83 26.93 5.72 -17.30
C VAL A 83 25.71 4.80 -17.19
N LEU A 84 24.51 5.37 -17.10
CA LEU A 84 23.24 4.65 -17.03
C LEU A 84 22.56 4.61 -18.40
N GLN A 85 22.25 3.39 -18.83
CA GLN A 85 21.44 3.10 -20.01
C GLN A 85 20.10 2.50 -19.57
N VAL A 86 19.07 2.73 -20.38
CA VAL A 86 17.74 2.15 -20.15
C VAL A 86 17.34 1.26 -21.32
N VAL A 87 16.65 0.18 -21.01
CA VAL A 87 16.07 -0.74 -21.98
C VAL A 87 14.60 -0.92 -21.62
N HIS A 88 13.72 -0.51 -22.54
CA HIS A 88 12.31 -0.87 -22.47
C HIS A 88 12.14 -2.27 -23.05
N GLY A 89 11.74 -3.23 -22.22
CA GLY A 89 11.49 -4.61 -22.60
C GLY A 89 11.11 -5.47 -21.39
N ALA A 90 10.14 -6.37 -21.59
CA ALA A 90 9.77 -7.35 -20.58
C ALA A 90 10.75 -8.53 -20.60
N ALA A 91 11.21 -8.99 -19.44
CA ALA A 91 12.00 -10.20 -19.33
C ALA A 91 11.09 -11.44 -19.32
N GLU A 92 11.44 -12.44 -20.12
CA GLU A 92 10.75 -13.73 -20.19
C GLU A 92 11.61 -14.89 -19.68
N GLY A 93 12.91 -14.67 -19.50
CA GLY A 93 13.83 -15.69 -18.99
C GLY A 93 15.14 -15.12 -18.46
N LEU A 94 15.80 -15.91 -17.63
CA LEU A 94 17.12 -15.63 -17.09
C LEU A 94 17.99 -16.87 -17.30
N ASP A 95 19.14 -16.69 -17.93
CA ASP A 95 20.12 -17.75 -18.18
C ASP A 95 21.35 -17.49 -17.30
N LEU A 96 21.46 -18.23 -16.21
CA LEU A 96 22.53 -18.03 -15.22
C LEU A 96 23.89 -18.48 -15.73
N GLN A 97 23.94 -19.52 -16.58
CA GLN A 97 25.19 -20.03 -17.16
C GLN A 97 25.77 -19.05 -18.17
N ARG A 98 24.92 -18.48 -19.04
CA ARG A 98 25.34 -17.48 -20.02
C ARG A 98 25.37 -16.06 -19.46
N GLN A 99 24.87 -15.86 -18.23
CA GLN A 99 24.65 -14.56 -17.58
C GLN A 99 23.89 -13.58 -18.49
N VAL A 100 22.70 -14.01 -18.92
CA VAL A 100 21.85 -13.26 -19.87
C VAL A 100 20.42 -13.13 -19.34
N VAL A 101 19.87 -11.93 -19.42
CA VAL A 101 18.43 -11.68 -19.34
C VAL A 101 17.84 -11.79 -20.76
N LYS A 102 16.85 -12.68 -20.94
CA LYS A 102 16.12 -12.87 -22.19
C LYS A 102 14.88 -11.99 -22.17
N LEU A 103 14.76 -11.10 -23.14
CA LEU A 103 13.62 -10.21 -23.29
C LEU A 103 12.63 -10.79 -24.30
N VAL A 104 11.36 -10.47 -24.11
CA VAL A 104 10.29 -10.72 -25.08
C VAL A 104 10.70 -10.15 -26.44
N GLY A 105 10.51 -10.94 -27.50
CA GLY A 105 10.96 -10.60 -28.85
C GLY A 105 12.40 -11.02 -29.17
N GLY A 106 13.04 -11.82 -28.29
CA GLY A 106 14.31 -12.51 -28.57
C GLY A 106 15.57 -11.68 -28.35
N ARG A 107 15.46 -10.44 -27.86
CA ARG A 107 16.64 -9.63 -27.49
C ARG A 107 17.25 -10.17 -26.20
N GLU A 108 18.57 -10.33 -26.18
CA GLU A 108 19.33 -10.76 -25.00
C GLU A 108 20.17 -9.61 -24.43
N VAL A 109 20.24 -9.51 -23.09
CA VAL A 109 21.09 -8.54 -22.39
C VAL A 109 22.03 -9.30 -21.45
N THR A 110 23.33 -9.28 -21.74
CA THR A 110 24.36 -9.90 -20.87
C THR A 110 24.63 -9.05 -19.63
N PHE A 111 25.08 -9.68 -18.54
CA PHE A 111 25.44 -9.00 -17.30
C PHE A 111 26.68 -9.61 -16.65
N ASP A 112 27.47 -8.78 -15.95
CA ASP A 112 28.49 -9.25 -15.00
C ASP A 112 27.89 -9.36 -13.59
N LYS A 113 27.03 -8.40 -13.23
CA LYS A 113 26.23 -8.39 -12.00
C LYS A 113 24.78 -8.02 -12.32
N LEU A 114 23.82 -8.76 -11.79
CA LEU A 114 22.38 -8.54 -11.98
C LEU A 114 21.69 -8.25 -10.65
N CYS A 115 20.86 -7.21 -10.58
CA CYS A 115 19.90 -7.00 -9.49
C CYS A 115 18.48 -7.27 -9.97
N LEU A 116 17.79 -8.23 -9.36
CA LEU A 116 16.40 -8.55 -9.61
C LEU A 116 15.51 -7.67 -8.72
N CYS A 117 14.71 -6.81 -9.34
CA CYS A 117 13.77 -5.90 -8.68
C CYS A 117 12.35 -6.09 -9.26
N THR A 118 11.94 -7.35 -9.43
CA THR A 118 10.74 -7.75 -10.20
C THR A 118 9.42 -7.48 -9.48
N GLY A 119 9.48 -7.06 -8.21
CA GLY A 119 8.33 -6.69 -7.40
C GLY A 119 7.46 -7.87 -6.97
N ALA A 120 6.18 -7.62 -6.79
CA ALA A 120 5.16 -8.60 -6.43
C ALA A 120 3.91 -8.48 -7.32
N ARG A 121 3.08 -9.52 -7.31
CA ARG A 121 1.79 -9.62 -8.01
C ARG A 121 0.64 -9.66 -7.00
N PRO A 122 -0.52 -9.06 -7.27
CA PRO A 122 -1.69 -9.23 -6.41
C PRO A 122 -2.10 -10.69 -6.28
N LYS A 123 -2.53 -11.07 -5.08
CA LYS A 123 -3.19 -12.35 -4.83
C LYS A 123 -4.56 -12.36 -5.49
N GLU A 124 -4.84 -13.44 -6.21
CA GLU A 124 -6.15 -13.68 -6.80
C GLU A 124 -7.06 -14.43 -5.80
N LEU A 125 -8.36 -14.30 -5.96
CA LEU A 125 -9.32 -15.08 -5.19
C LEU A 125 -9.31 -16.53 -5.71
N ALA A 126 -8.88 -17.47 -4.87
CA ALA A 126 -8.89 -18.89 -5.19
C ALA A 126 -10.25 -19.55 -4.83
N VAL A 127 -11.34 -19.08 -5.44
CA VAL A 127 -12.69 -19.61 -5.25
C VAL A 127 -13.39 -19.87 -6.58
N PRO A 128 -14.38 -20.79 -6.64
CA PRO A 128 -15.17 -21.01 -7.86
C PRO A 128 -15.79 -19.70 -8.39
N GLY A 129 -15.64 -19.47 -9.69
CA GLY A 129 -16.14 -18.28 -10.39
C GLY A 129 -15.28 -17.02 -10.23
N ALA A 130 -14.10 -17.09 -9.60
CA ALA A 130 -13.23 -15.92 -9.45
C ALA A 130 -12.57 -15.41 -10.77
N ASP A 131 -12.70 -16.17 -11.86
CA ASP A 131 -12.11 -15.93 -13.17
C ASP A 131 -12.91 -14.95 -14.06
N HIS A 132 -14.05 -14.45 -13.58
CA HIS A 132 -14.91 -13.58 -14.35
C HIS A 132 -14.31 -12.18 -14.56
N PRO A 133 -14.44 -11.56 -15.76
CA PRO A 133 -13.83 -10.27 -16.08
C PRO A 133 -14.23 -9.11 -15.17
N ALA A 134 -15.40 -9.18 -14.52
CA ALA A 134 -15.88 -8.18 -13.55
C ALA A 134 -15.26 -8.32 -12.15
N ILE A 135 -14.37 -9.29 -11.96
CA ILE A 135 -13.53 -9.43 -10.78
C ILE A 135 -12.15 -8.89 -11.16
N MET A 136 -11.61 -7.99 -10.34
CA MET A 136 -10.31 -7.39 -10.63
C MET A 136 -9.47 -7.20 -9.38
N THR A 137 -8.16 -7.29 -9.55
CA THR A 137 -7.17 -6.87 -8.57
C THR A 137 -6.66 -5.48 -8.93
N LEU A 138 -6.08 -4.79 -7.95
CA LEU A 138 -5.38 -3.52 -8.17
C LEU A 138 -3.90 -3.72 -7.96
N ARG A 139 -3.11 -3.29 -8.95
CA ARG A 139 -1.65 -3.23 -8.84
C ARG A 139 -1.11 -1.99 -9.47
N ASP A 140 -1.57 -1.70 -10.67
CA ASP A 140 -0.95 -0.78 -11.62
C ASP A 140 -1.85 0.38 -12.05
N THR A 141 -1.26 1.43 -12.62
CA THR A 141 -1.94 2.62 -13.15
C THR A 141 -3.04 2.23 -14.14
N ASP A 142 -2.80 1.22 -14.97
CA ASP A 142 -3.81 0.69 -15.90
C ASP A 142 -5.00 0.05 -15.18
N SER A 143 -4.77 -0.71 -14.11
CA SER A 143 -5.81 -1.29 -13.26
C SER A 143 -6.61 -0.20 -12.52
N VAL A 144 -5.97 0.91 -12.14
CA VAL A 144 -6.63 2.07 -11.52
C VAL A 144 -7.52 2.80 -12.53
N GLN A 145 -7.03 3.02 -13.75
CA GLN A 145 -7.82 3.63 -14.82
C GLN A 145 -8.99 2.74 -15.25
N GLU A 146 -8.76 1.44 -15.33
CA GLU A 146 -9.80 0.43 -15.58
C GLU A 146 -10.87 0.46 -14.49
N LEU A 147 -10.47 0.52 -13.22
CA LEU A 147 -11.38 0.64 -12.09
C LEU A 147 -12.20 1.94 -12.19
N ALA A 148 -11.54 3.08 -12.42
CA ALA A 148 -12.22 4.38 -12.59
C ALA A 148 -13.28 4.32 -13.70
N ARG A 149 -12.99 3.64 -14.81
CA ARG A 149 -13.93 3.47 -15.92
C ARG A 149 -15.13 2.61 -15.54
N ARG A 150 -14.91 1.48 -14.87
CA ARG A 150 -15.99 0.56 -14.46
C ARG A 150 -16.87 1.13 -13.36
N LEU A 151 -16.25 1.88 -12.44
CA LEU A 151 -16.94 2.62 -11.40
C LEU A 151 -17.83 3.74 -11.93
N ARG A 152 -17.88 4.05 -13.25
CA ARG A 152 -18.82 5.04 -13.79
C ARG A 152 -20.26 4.52 -13.83
N SER A 153 -20.47 3.25 -14.12
CA SER A 153 -21.80 2.62 -14.19
C SER A 153 -22.07 1.64 -13.03
N CYS A 154 -21.12 1.50 -12.10
CA CYS A 154 -21.24 0.60 -10.95
C CYS A 154 -22.28 1.13 -9.95
N ARG A 155 -23.31 0.34 -9.66
CA ARG A 155 -24.29 0.61 -8.60
C ARG A 155 -23.81 -0.01 -7.29
N ARG A 156 -23.25 -1.21 -7.35
CA ARG A 156 -22.67 -1.87 -6.18
C ARG A 156 -21.30 -2.50 -6.46
N LEU A 157 -20.31 -2.04 -5.70
CA LEU A 157 -18.97 -2.61 -5.65
C LEU A 157 -18.85 -3.50 -4.41
N VAL A 158 -18.39 -4.73 -4.58
CA VAL A 158 -17.90 -5.57 -3.47
C VAL A 158 -16.38 -5.46 -3.38
N LEU A 159 -15.87 -4.97 -2.26
CA LEU A 159 -14.44 -4.90 -1.97
C LEU A 159 -14.05 -6.03 -1.02
N VAL A 160 -13.13 -6.89 -1.44
CA VAL A 160 -12.67 -8.04 -0.66
C VAL A 160 -11.23 -7.81 -0.19
N GLY A 161 -11.01 -7.86 1.12
CA GLY A 161 -9.69 -7.71 1.73
C GLY A 161 -9.63 -6.56 2.71
N ASN A 162 -8.57 -6.53 3.52
CA ASN A 162 -8.48 -5.66 4.69
C ASN A 162 -7.16 -4.87 4.77
N GLY A 163 -6.31 -4.99 3.74
CA GLY A 163 -5.00 -4.33 3.71
C GLY A 163 -5.06 -2.90 3.16
N GLY A 164 -3.88 -2.33 2.91
CA GLY A 164 -3.72 -0.91 2.56
C GLY A 164 -4.50 -0.49 1.31
N ILE A 165 -4.47 -1.31 0.25
CA ILE A 165 -5.25 -1.06 -0.97
C ILE A 165 -6.75 -0.97 -0.67
N ALA A 166 -7.27 -1.81 0.22
CA ALA A 166 -8.68 -1.82 0.58
C ALA A 166 -9.04 -0.59 1.43
N LEU A 167 -8.21 -0.23 2.40
CA LEU A 167 -8.36 0.99 3.21
C LEU A 167 -8.39 2.25 2.34
N GLU A 168 -7.41 2.39 1.44
CA GLU A 168 -7.32 3.52 0.51
C GLU A 168 -8.53 3.58 -0.43
N LEU A 169 -8.91 2.45 -1.04
CA LEU A 169 -10.09 2.42 -1.93
C LEU A 169 -11.38 2.79 -1.20
N ALA A 170 -11.59 2.22 -0.01
CA ALA A 170 -12.78 2.50 0.79
C ALA A 170 -12.82 3.96 1.21
N GLY A 171 -11.70 4.53 1.66
CA GLY A 171 -11.59 5.94 2.03
C GLY A 171 -11.89 6.89 0.86
N ALA A 172 -11.32 6.60 -0.31
CA ALA A 172 -11.54 7.36 -1.53
C ALA A 172 -13.02 7.34 -1.96
N LEU A 173 -13.64 6.16 -2.01
CA LEU A 173 -15.03 6.02 -2.45
C LEU A 173 -16.06 6.48 -1.42
N ALA A 174 -15.69 6.50 -0.13
CA ALA A 174 -16.50 7.08 0.94
C ALA A 174 -16.43 8.63 0.98
N GLY A 175 -15.53 9.25 0.22
CA GLY A 175 -15.36 10.71 0.18
C GLY A 175 -14.51 11.30 1.32
N THR A 176 -13.77 10.46 2.06
CA THR A 176 -12.95 10.92 3.21
C THR A 176 -11.66 11.63 2.81
N GLU A 177 -11.19 11.43 1.58
CA GLU A 177 -9.94 12.01 1.09
C GLU A 177 -10.06 13.47 0.59
N GLY A 178 -11.27 14.06 0.67
CA GLY A 178 -11.56 15.41 0.16
C GLY A 178 -11.04 16.59 1.00
N HIS A 179 -10.47 16.34 2.18
CA HIS A 179 -9.97 17.39 3.09
C HIS A 179 -8.45 17.25 3.28
N GLY A 180 -7.68 17.72 2.29
CA GLY A 180 -6.22 17.69 2.33
C GLY A 180 -5.61 18.93 1.69
N VAL A 181 -5.36 19.94 2.53
CA VAL A 181 -4.50 21.13 2.41
C VAL A 181 -3.77 21.30 1.05
N VAL A 182 -4.25 22.24 0.24
CA VAL A 182 -3.40 22.94 -0.74
C VAL A 182 -2.53 23.91 0.05
N GLY A 183 -1.23 23.64 0.10
CA GLY A 183 -0.24 24.58 0.63
C GLY A 183 -0.30 25.91 -0.11
N GLY A 184 -0.92 26.90 0.51
CA GLY A 184 -0.99 28.27 0.03
C GLY A 184 -1.25 29.19 1.20
N ARG A 185 -0.23 29.95 1.62
CA ARG A 185 -0.36 31.02 2.63
C ARG A 185 -1.44 32.02 2.19
N GLY A 186 -2.66 31.85 2.70
CA GLY A 186 -3.77 32.79 2.60
C GLY A 186 -3.95 33.52 3.92
N ARG A 187 -3.70 34.83 3.92
CA ARG A 187 -3.87 35.74 5.05
C ARG A 187 -5.30 35.68 5.61
N GLY A 188 -5.40 35.78 6.93
CA GLY A 188 -6.63 35.64 7.69
C GLY A 188 -7.75 36.63 7.37
N ALA A 189 -8.96 36.15 7.64
CA ALA A 189 -10.14 36.89 8.03
C ALA A 189 -10.87 35.93 8.98
N GLY A 190 -10.87 36.15 10.29
CA GLY A 190 -11.58 37.24 10.93
C GLY A 190 -12.69 36.61 11.78
N CYS A 191 -12.30 36.17 12.98
CA CYS A 191 -13.17 35.67 14.03
C CYS A 191 -14.22 36.72 14.40
N THR A 192 -15.51 36.37 14.35
CA THR A 192 -16.53 37.04 15.15
C THR A 192 -17.26 36.01 16.00
N THR A 193 -17.03 36.15 17.28
CA THR A 193 -17.63 35.47 18.43
C THR A 193 -19.16 35.47 18.39
N ALA A 194 -19.77 34.32 18.70
CA ALA A 194 -21.10 34.27 19.31
C ALA A 194 -21.08 33.24 20.44
N SER A 195 -21.30 33.77 21.64
CA SER A 195 -21.28 33.12 22.95
C SER A 195 -22.46 32.18 23.17
N SER A 196 -22.17 31.13 23.94
CA SER A 196 -23.05 30.38 24.86
C SER A 196 -24.49 30.86 25.04
N ALA A 197 -25.44 30.00 24.71
CA ALA A 197 -26.72 29.92 25.41
C ALA A 197 -27.18 28.44 25.46
N SER A 198 -27.28 27.95 26.68
CA SER A 198 -27.97 26.74 27.12
C SER A 198 -29.36 26.58 26.50
N MET A 199 -29.68 25.40 25.97
CA MET A 199 -31.07 24.92 25.92
C MET A 199 -31.17 23.42 26.19
N GLU A 200 -32.11 23.14 27.09
CA GLU A 200 -32.49 21.86 27.66
C GLU A 200 -33.02 20.88 26.61
N ALA A 201 -32.84 19.61 26.94
CA ALA A 201 -33.38 18.46 26.24
C ALA A 201 -34.91 18.50 26.19
N ALA A 202 -35.46 18.47 24.98
CA ALA A 202 -36.81 17.97 24.74
C ALA A 202 -36.68 16.61 24.03
N ALA A 203 -36.92 15.55 24.79
CA ALA A 203 -37.06 14.19 24.27
C ALA A 203 -38.29 14.13 23.36
N ALA A 204 -38.05 13.89 22.06
CA ALA A 204 -39.07 13.43 21.14
C ALA A 204 -38.67 12.03 20.66
N ASP A 205 -39.44 11.07 21.17
CA ASP A 205 -39.47 9.66 20.79
C ASP A 205 -39.64 9.51 19.26
N ALA A 206 -38.58 9.07 18.60
CA ALA A 206 -38.62 8.58 17.23
C ALA A 206 -37.59 7.46 17.08
N SER A 207 -38.05 6.22 17.26
CA SER A 207 -37.30 5.01 16.93
C SER A 207 -36.78 5.07 15.48
N PRO A 208 -35.46 5.02 15.22
CA PRO A 208 -34.92 4.97 13.86
C PRO A 208 -34.80 3.50 13.42
N LEU A 209 -35.93 2.80 13.33
CA LEU A 209 -36.05 1.50 12.69
C LEU A 209 -37.22 1.64 11.71
N ASN A 210 -36.92 1.67 10.41
CA ASN A 210 -37.84 1.82 9.27
C ASN A 210 -38.16 3.25 8.77
N ALA A 211 -37.14 4.02 8.38
CA ALA A 211 -37.33 4.98 7.28
C ALA A 211 -37.09 4.26 5.94
N PRO A 212 -37.97 4.38 4.93
CA PRO A 212 -37.79 3.72 3.65
C PRO A 212 -36.55 4.30 2.95
N ALA A 213 -35.69 3.40 2.45
CA ALA A 213 -34.47 3.76 1.73
C ALA A 213 -34.81 4.65 0.52
N ALA A 214 -34.15 5.82 0.44
CA ALA A 214 -34.14 6.61 -0.78
C ALA A 214 -33.53 5.76 -1.91
N THR A 215 -34.33 5.51 -2.95
CA THR A 215 -33.99 4.75 -4.14
C THR A 215 -33.06 5.58 -5.04
N GLY A 216 -31.77 5.23 -5.11
CA GLY A 216 -30.85 5.78 -6.13
C GLY A 216 -29.34 5.80 -5.84
N GLY A 217 -28.88 5.53 -4.61
CA GLY A 217 -27.45 5.70 -4.24
C GLY A 217 -26.53 4.53 -4.64
N ARG A 218 -25.25 4.83 -4.88
CA ARG A 218 -24.20 3.81 -5.10
C ARG A 218 -23.76 3.18 -3.78
N GLU A 219 -23.40 1.90 -3.80
CA GLU A 219 -23.06 1.14 -2.60
C GLU A 219 -21.70 0.44 -2.71
N LEU A 220 -20.89 0.57 -1.65
CA LEU A 220 -19.66 -0.17 -1.45
C LEU A 220 -19.89 -1.18 -0.32
N VAL A 221 -19.88 -2.47 -0.64
CA VAL A 221 -19.92 -3.54 0.37
C VAL A 221 -18.50 -4.05 0.59
N TRP A 222 -17.93 -3.73 1.74
CA TRP A 222 -16.56 -4.10 2.11
C TRP A 222 -16.56 -5.38 2.95
N VAL A 223 -16.09 -6.47 2.36
CA VAL A 223 -16.02 -7.81 2.96
C VAL A 223 -14.65 -8.01 3.61
N LEU A 224 -14.68 -8.21 4.93
CA LEU A 224 -13.51 -8.28 5.78
C LEU A 224 -13.45 -9.64 6.47
N LYS A 225 -12.30 -10.32 6.33
CA LYS A 225 -12.08 -11.62 6.97
C LYS A 225 -12.11 -11.55 8.50
N HIS A 226 -11.68 -10.42 9.06
CA HIS A 226 -11.47 -10.24 10.50
C HIS A 226 -12.53 -9.31 11.11
N GLY A 227 -12.47 -9.13 12.43
CA GLY A 227 -13.42 -8.33 13.20
C GLY A 227 -13.20 -6.82 13.15
N HIS A 228 -12.09 -6.35 12.56
CA HIS A 228 -11.72 -4.93 12.47
C HIS A 228 -11.02 -4.63 11.13
N ILE A 229 -10.87 -3.34 10.79
CA ILE A 229 -10.20 -2.92 9.56
C ILE A 229 -8.67 -2.89 9.72
N GLY A 230 -7.93 -3.09 8.63
CA GLY A 230 -6.50 -2.80 8.60
C GLY A 230 -5.66 -3.67 9.52
N ASP A 231 -5.98 -4.95 9.70
CA ASP A 231 -5.29 -5.90 10.58
C ASP A 231 -3.76 -6.02 10.34
N ALA A 232 -3.30 -5.69 9.14
CA ALA A 232 -1.86 -5.62 8.84
C ALA A 232 -1.16 -4.41 9.52
N PHE A 233 -1.92 -3.37 9.89
CA PHE A 233 -1.42 -2.08 10.35
C PHE A 233 -1.93 -1.69 11.73
N PHE A 234 -3.12 -2.14 12.11
CA PHE A 234 -3.86 -1.61 13.25
C PHE A 234 -4.33 -2.71 14.17
N ASP A 235 -4.32 -2.39 15.46
CA ASP A 235 -5.09 -3.09 16.47
C ASP A 235 -6.54 -2.57 16.49
N LEU A 236 -7.34 -3.11 17.43
CA LEU A 236 -8.77 -2.81 17.50
C LEU A 236 -9.05 -1.32 17.74
N ASP A 237 -8.27 -0.66 18.58
CA ASP A 237 -8.47 0.74 18.97
C ASP A 237 -8.16 1.68 17.79
N ALA A 238 -7.00 1.53 17.16
CA ALA A 238 -6.63 2.33 15.99
C ALA A 238 -7.61 2.11 14.83
N ALA A 239 -8.06 0.86 14.63
CA ALA A 239 -9.07 0.54 13.63
C ALA A 239 -10.43 1.18 13.95
N ALA A 240 -10.85 1.20 15.22
CA ALA A 240 -12.10 1.84 15.65
C ALA A 240 -12.04 3.36 15.45
N PHE A 241 -10.94 4.01 15.83
CA PHE A 241 -10.71 5.45 15.61
C PHE A 241 -10.85 5.83 14.13
N LEU A 242 -10.20 5.07 13.24
CA LEU A 242 -10.26 5.29 11.79
C LEU A 242 -11.66 5.00 11.21
N LEU A 243 -12.35 3.97 11.69
CA LEU A 243 -13.70 3.63 11.23
C LEU A 243 -14.72 4.74 11.47
N GLN A 244 -14.56 5.53 12.53
CA GLN A 244 -15.45 6.67 12.81
C GLN A 244 -15.50 7.68 11.64
N ARG A 245 -14.46 7.72 10.78
CA ARG A 245 -14.37 8.62 9.62
C ARG A 245 -15.27 8.22 8.46
N ILE A 246 -15.50 6.92 8.26
CA ILE A 246 -16.25 6.38 7.11
C ILE A 246 -17.63 5.81 7.49
N ALA A 247 -17.79 5.36 8.73
CA ALA A 247 -19.00 4.69 9.19
C ALA A 247 -19.23 4.93 10.70
N PRO A 248 -19.58 6.16 11.11
CA PRO A 248 -19.73 6.53 12.53
C PRO A 248 -20.73 5.64 13.28
N ALA A 249 -21.81 5.19 12.62
CA ALA A 249 -22.78 4.27 13.19
C ALA A 249 -22.22 2.85 13.45
N ALA A 250 -21.26 2.39 12.65
CA ALA A 250 -20.62 1.09 12.83
C ALA A 250 -19.53 1.09 13.92
N ALA A 251 -18.94 2.28 14.19
CA ALA A 251 -17.95 2.47 15.25
C ALA A 251 -18.58 2.56 16.65
N ALA A 252 -19.78 3.14 16.76
CA ALA A 252 -20.46 3.38 18.05
C ALA A 252 -20.80 2.11 18.86
N GLY A 253 -20.91 0.94 18.23
CA GLY A 253 -21.16 -0.33 18.90
C GLY A 253 -19.90 -1.06 19.41
N ARG A 254 -18.71 -0.48 19.24
CA ARG A 254 -17.41 -1.12 19.52
C ARG A 254 -16.47 -0.25 20.35
N SER A 255 -16.92 0.89 20.86
CA SER A 255 -16.10 1.68 21.79
C SER A 255 -15.99 0.92 23.12
N THR A 256 -14.80 0.39 23.39
CA THR A 256 -14.41 -0.02 24.74
C THR A 256 -14.05 1.23 25.52
N GLY A 257 -15.05 1.86 26.15
CA GLY A 257 -14.84 2.73 27.33
C GLY A 257 -13.94 3.96 27.19
N ALA A 258 -13.57 4.43 26.00
CA ALA A 258 -12.80 5.67 25.82
C ALA A 258 -13.74 6.89 25.82
N ALA A 259 -14.36 7.18 26.97
CA ALA A 259 -14.99 8.46 27.22
C ALA A 259 -14.30 9.13 28.41
N GLY A 260 -13.32 9.98 28.11
CA GLY A 260 -12.91 11.08 29.00
C GLY A 260 -11.96 10.77 30.17
N ALA A 261 -11.12 9.75 30.10
CA ALA A 261 -10.04 9.55 31.07
C ALA A 261 -8.69 9.38 30.38
N ALA A 262 -7.72 10.22 30.73
CA ALA A 262 -6.31 9.99 30.43
C ALA A 262 -5.89 8.63 31.01
N GLY A 263 -5.22 7.80 30.20
CA GLY A 263 -4.48 6.62 30.68
C GLY A 263 -5.30 5.38 31.02
N ALA A 264 -6.13 4.87 30.10
CA ALA A 264 -6.67 3.52 30.25
C ALA A 264 -5.57 2.48 29.96
N ALA A 265 -5.03 1.85 30.99
CA ALA A 265 -4.22 0.63 30.84
C ALA A 265 -5.15 -0.53 30.45
N ALA A 266 -5.01 -1.04 29.23
CA ALA A 266 -5.65 -2.28 28.82
C ALA A 266 -4.65 -3.44 28.94
N ASP A 267 -5.08 -4.57 29.51
CA ASP A 267 -4.30 -5.80 29.47
C ASP A 267 -4.11 -6.26 28.02
N ALA A 268 -2.92 -6.73 27.67
CA ALA A 268 -2.47 -7.05 26.31
C ALA A 268 -3.18 -8.25 25.64
N ALA A 269 -4.37 -8.64 26.10
CA ALA A 269 -5.18 -9.73 25.53
C ALA A 269 -5.68 -9.47 24.09
N HIS A 270 -5.43 -8.27 23.53
CA HIS A 270 -5.89 -7.85 22.20
C HIS A 270 -4.78 -7.59 21.16
N VAL A 271 -3.52 -7.98 21.43
CA VAL A 271 -2.44 -7.96 20.42
C VAL A 271 -2.81 -8.93 19.28
N SER A 272 -3.36 -8.38 18.18
CA SER A 272 -3.64 -9.14 16.98
C SER A 272 -2.41 -9.14 16.08
N SER A 273 -1.47 -10.05 16.32
CA SER A 273 -0.40 -10.30 15.34
C SER A 273 -0.95 -11.08 14.14
N PRO A 274 -0.63 -10.70 12.88
CA PRO A 274 -0.84 -11.61 11.76
C PRO A 274 -0.02 -12.88 11.99
N ALA A 275 -0.64 -14.04 11.76
CA ALA A 275 0.04 -15.32 11.97
C ALA A 275 1.34 -15.40 11.13
N PRO A 276 2.47 -15.86 11.70
CA PRO A 276 3.66 -16.13 10.92
C PRO A 276 3.36 -17.21 9.87
N PRO A 277 4.11 -17.26 8.75
CA PRO A 277 4.09 -18.43 7.88
C PRO A 277 4.43 -19.67 8.73
N PRO A 278 3.81 -20.83 8.47
CA PRO A 278 4.02 -22.00 9.30
C PRO A 278 5.51 -22.37 9.31
N SER A 279 6.11 -22.41 10.51
CA SER A 279 7.44 -22.95 10.71
C SER A 279 7.38 -24.46 10.47
N ALA A 280 7.82 -24.89 9.29
CA ALA A 280 7.97 -26.32 9.04
C ALA A 280 9.22 -26.80 9.77
N VAL A 281 9.01 -27.42 10.94
CA VAL A 281 9.99 -28.35 11.51
C VAL A 281 10.28 -29.40 10.44
N ALA A 282 11.54 -29.51 10.03
CA ALA A 282 11.98 -30.52 9.08
C ALA A 282 11.65 -31.91 9.63
N SER A 283 10.56 -32.51 9.14
CA SER A 283 10.35 -33.95 9.21
C SER A 283 10.60 -34.50 7.82
N GLU A 284 11.63 -35.35 7.71
CA GLU A 284 11.96 -36.06 6.48
C GLU A 284 10.75 -36.90 6.04
N LEU A 285 10.08 -36.46 4.97
CA LEU A 285 9.13 -37.28 4.23
C LEU A 285 9.87 -37.94 3.06
N PRO A 286 9.78 -39.28 2.90
CA PRO A 286 10.51 -39.99 1.86
C PRO A 286 9.97 -39.64 0.47
N ALA A 287 10.89 -39.44 -0.48
CA ALA A 287 10.58 -39.11 -1.87
C ALA A 287 9.63 -40.15 -2.51
N PRO A 288 8.57 -39.74 -3.21
CA PRO A 288 7.71 -40.66 -3.93
C PRO A 288 8.43 -41.20 -5.19
N PRO A 289 8.14 -42.44 -5.63
CA PRO A 289 8.85 -43.05 -6.74
C PRO A 289 8.47 -42.40 -8.08
N LEU A 290 9.50 -42.14 -8.89
CA LEU A 290 9.38 -41.71 -10.29
C LEU A 290 8.65 -42.79 -11.12
N ALA A 291 7.37 -42.57 -11.41
CA ALA A 291 6.62 -43.30 -12.42
C ALA A 291 6.25 -42.35 -13.55
N GLY A 292 6.82 -42.59 -14.73
CA GLY A 292 6.57 -41.81 -15.93
C GLY A 292 5.12 -41.92 -16.39
N LEU A 293 4.47 -40.77 -16.55
CA LEU A 293 3.22 -40.65 -17.29
C LEU A 293 3.38 -39.56 -18.35
N SER A 294 3.44 -40.03 -19.59
CA SER A 294 3.44 -39.21 -20.81
C SER A 294 2.11 -38.45 -20.90
N CYS A 295 2.18 -37.12 -20.79
CA CYS A 295 1.03 -36.25 -21.02
C CYS A 295 0.78 -36.12 -22.53
N ARG A 296 -0.26 -36.80 -23.02
CA ARG A 296 -0.81 -36.61 -24.38
C ARG A 296 -1.36 -35.19 -24.51
N ASN A 297 -0.97 -34.51 -25.59
CA ASN A 297 -1.55 -33.25 -26.05
C ASN A 297 -3.08 -33.33 -26.13
N LYS A 298 -3.77 -32.53 -25.32
CA LYS A 298 -5.13 -32.07 -25.62
C LYS A 298 -5.03 -30.62 -26.08
N SER A 299 -5.01 -30.46 -27.40
CA SER A 299 -5.31 -29.21 -28.10
C SER A 299 -6.76 -28.81 -27.84
N GLY A 300 -7.00 -27.56 -27.43
CA GLY A 300 -8.32 -26.92 -27.53
C GLY A 300 -8.92 -26.43 -26.21
N LEU A 301 -8.27 -25.45 -25.58
CA LEU A 301 -8.86 -24.35 -24.80
C LEU A 301 -7.67 -23.49 -24.33
N GLN A 302 -7.44 -22.36 -25.00
CA GLN A 302 -6.43 -21.41 -24.55
C GLN A 302 -6.94 -20.78 -23.24
N PRO A 303 -6.17 -20.83 -22.14
CA PRO A 303 -6.46 -19.99 -20.99
C PRO A 303 -6.44 -18.52 -21.44
N SER A 304 -7.39 -17.74 -20.95
CA SER A 304 -7.47 -16.29 -21.16
C SER A 304 -6.11 -15.65 -20.93
N GLY A 305 -5.72 -14.78 -21.87
CA GLY A 305 -4.35 -14.30 -22.02
C GLY A 305 -3.73 -13.73 -20.75
N HIS A 306 -2.50 -14.10 -20.47
CA HIS A 306 -1.65 -13.41 -19.50
C HIS A 306 -1.59 -11.93 -19.88
N ARG A 307 -2.26 -11.08 -19.09
CA ARG A 307 -2.11 -9.63 -19.20
C ARG A 307 -0.68 -9.28 -18.79
N GLU A 308 0.05 -8.59 -19.66
CA GLU A 308 1.35 -8.00 -19.30
C GLU A 308 1.15 -7.10 -18.08
N MET A 309 2.00 -7.23 -17.06
CA MET A 309 1.89 -6.41 -15.85
C MET A 309 2.22 -4.95 -16.16
N GLY A 310 1.33 -4.05 -15.78
CA GLY A 310 1.52 -2.62 -15.93
C GLY A 310 2.36 -2.01 -14.80
N HIS A 311 2.47 -0.68 -14.83
CA HIS A 311 3.18 0.12 -13.83
C HIS A 311 2.47 0.11 -12.49
N ALA A 312 3.07 -0.41 -11.42
CA ALA A 312 2.40 -0.38 -10.11
C ALA A 312 1.80 1.01 -9.80
N ALA A 313 0.72 1.16 -9.05
CA ALA A 313 0.14 2.47 -8.75
C ALA A 313 0.95 3.16 -7.64
N GLY A 314 1.13 4.49 -7.67
CA GLY A 314 1.77 5.24 -6.59
C GLY A 314 0.84 5.49 -5.39
N PRO A 315 1.31 5.99 -4.24
CA PRO A 315 0.47 6.28 -3.05
C PRO A 315 -0.66 7.29 -3.32
N ALA A 316 -0.54 8.08 -4.39
CA ALA A 316 -1.55 9.04 -4.81
C ALA A 316 -2.64 8.44 -5.73
N TRP A 317 -2.66 7.13 -5.93
CA TRP A 317 -3.50 6.49 -6.94
C TRP A 317 -5.01 6.69 -6.72
N THR A 318 -5.45 6.85 -5.48
CA THR A 318 -6.85 7.18 -5.17
C THR A 318 -7.26 8.54 -5.72
N ARG A 319 -6.36 9.53 -5.71
CA ARG A 319 -6.59 10.83 -6.38
C ARG A 319 -6.69 10.67 -7.88
N GLU A 320 -5.91 9.79 -8.49
CA GLU A 320 -6.02 9.49 -9.92
C GLU A 320 -7.35 8.79 -10.24
N LEU A 321 -7.76 7.82 -9.41
CA LEU A 321 -9.05 7.14 -9.50
C LEU A 321 -10.20 8.15 -9.51
N LEU A 322 -10.24 9.04 -8.51
CA LEU A 322 -11.29 10.06 -8.37
C LEU A 322 -11.28 11.05 -9.55
N ARG A 323 -10.11 11.50 -10.01
CA ARG A 323 -9.99 12.32 -11.23
C ARG A 323 -10.48 11.59 -12.48
N GLY A 324 -10.20 10.28 -12.58
CA GLY A 324 -10.63 9.44 -13.69
C GLY A 324 -12.15 9.24 -13.75
N LEU A 325 -12.80 9.23 -12.58
CA LEU A 325 -14.25 9.24 -12.43
C LEU A 325 -14.85 10.57 -12.89
N GLN A 326 -14.31 11.69 -12.43
CA GLN A 326 -14.77 13.05 -12.79
C GLN A 326 -14.63 13.36 -14.29
N ARG A 327 -13.49 13.03 -14.90
CA ARG A 327 -13.26 13.22 -16.35
C ARG A 327 -14.28 12.50 -17.23
N GLY A 328 -14.82 11.38 -16.75
CA GLY A 328 -15.88 10.64 -17.45
C GLY A 328 -17.24 11.34 -17.41
N GLN A 329 -17.56 12.03 -16.32
CA GLN A 329 -18.82 12.77 -16.15
C GLN A 329 -18.85 14.06 -16.98
N GLN A 330 -17.69 14.71 -17.17
CA GLN A 330 -17.56 15.92 -17.99
C GLN A 330 -17.43 15.62 -19.51
N GLY A 331 -17.13 14.38 -19.88
CA GLY A 331 -16.85 13.96 -21.26
C GLY A 331 -18.06 13.84 -22.22
N ALA A 332 -19.27 14.20 -21.79
CA ALA A 332 -20.42 14.29 -22.70
C ALA A 332 -20.38 15.54 -23.61
N GLY A 333 -19.35 16.39 -23.51
CA GLY A 333 -19.15 17.50 -24.44
C GLY A 333 -17.74 18.04 -24.44
N LYS A 334 -17.06 17.89 -25.58
CA LYS A 334 -15.78 18.52 -26.01
C LYS A 334 -14.49 17.76 -25.68
N THR A 335 -13.90 17.23 -26.76
CA THR A 335 -12.48 16.94 -26.92
C THR A 335 -11.64 18.22 -26.77
N GLN A 336 -10.63 18.22 -25.90
CA GLN A 336 -9.52 19.17 -25.97
C GLN A 336 -8.16 18.48 -25.83
N THR A 337 -7.28 18.92 -26.72
CA THR A 337 -5.89 18.56 -26.97
C THR A 337 -4.91 19.24 -26.01
N GLY A 338 -3.86 18.51 -25.63
CA GLY A 338 -2.55 19.07 -25.24
C GLY A 338 -2.36 19.40 -23.75
N GLN A 339 -1.71 18.51 -23.00
CA GLN A 339 -1.08 18.86 -21.72
C GLN A 339 0.34 19.40 -21.98
N GLN A 340 0.66 20.56 -21.41
CA GLN A 340 2.00 21.12 -21.35
C GLN A 340 2.87 20.34 -20.34
N PRO A 341 4.16 20.08 -20.62
CA PRO A 341 5.03 19.34 -19.72
C PRO A 341 5.43 20.17 -18.50
N ALA A 342 5.48 19.50 -17.34
CA ALA A 342 6.08 20.03 -16.13
C ALA A 342 7.58 20.25 -16.33
N ALA A 343 8.14 21.31 -15.75
CA ALA A 343 9.54 21.69 -15.91
C ALA A 343 10.50 20.61 -15.38
N ALA A 344 11.58 20.37 -16.14
CA ALA A 344 12.65 19.42 -15.82
C ALA A 344 13.33 19.74 -14.48
N TYR A 345 13.63 18.69 -13.71
CA TYR A 345 14.23 18.75 -12.38
C TYR A 345 15.71 18.34 -12.39
N GLU A 346 16.57 19.15 -11.75
CA GLU A 346 17.96 18.84 -11.42
C GLU A 346 18.06 18.26 -10.00
N PRO A 347 18.74 17.11 -9.79
CA PRO A 347 18.90 16.53 -8.46
C PRO A 347 19.88 17.34 -7.61
N LYS A 348 19.42 17.85 -6.46
CA LYS A 348 20.33 18.35 -5.41
C LYS A 348 20.91 17.17 -4.63
N ALA A 349 22.23 17.15 -4.51
CA ALA A 349 23.01 16.16 -3.80
C ALA A 349 22.59 16.05 -2.32
N THR A 350 22.41 14.82 -1.85
CA THR A 350 22.35 14.49 -0.43
C THR A 350 23.77 14.61 0.15
N GLY A 351 23.98 15.62 0.98
CA GLY A 351 25.20 15.81 1.76
C GLY A 351 25.04 15.25 3.17
N GLU A 352 26.00 14.40 3.53
CA GLU A 352 26.52 14.01 4.85
C GLU A 352 25.80 14.52 6.12
N ALA A 353 25.50 13.56 7.02
CA ALA A 353 25.29 13.82 8.43
C ALA A 353 26.63 14.12 9.12
N GLY A 354 26.71 15.23 9.88
CA GLY A 354 27.79 15.46 10.84
C GLY A 354 28.08 16.92 11.20
N ALA A 355 27.84 17.26 12.48
CA ALA A 355 28.49 18.30 13.31
C ALA A 355 27.97 19.77 13.35
N ALA A 356 27.36 20.08 14.51
CA ALA A 356 27.62 21.21 15.44
C ALA A 356 27.38 22.71 15.07
N CYS A 357 26.51 23.32 15.89
CA CYS A 357 26.51 24.68 16.48
C CYS A 357 27.19 25.87 15.77
N SER A 358 26.41 26.93 15.48
CA SER A 358 26.43 28.23 16.22
C SER A 358 25.87 29.42 15.41
N SER A 359 25.31 30.36 16.18
CA SER A 359 24.79 31.72 15.94
C SER A 359 25.24 32.54 14.71
N GLY A 360 24.32 33.37 14.19
CA GLY A 360 24.68 34.51 13.33
C GLY A 360 23.50 35.32 12.78
N ARG A 361 23.38 36.58 13.24
CA ARG A 361 22.33 37.56 12.91
C ARG A 361 22.45 38.16 11.50
N GLY A 362 21.30 38.33 10.85
CA GLY A 362 20.76 39.56 10.20
C GLY A 362 21.62 40.49 9.32
N ALA A 363 21.21 40.63 8.05
CA ALA A 363 21.12 41.85 7.22
C ALA A 363 20.54 41.38 5.85
N GLY A 364 19.54 41.97 5.18
CA GLY A 364 19.06 43.35 5.04
C GLY A 364 19.18 43.76 3.56
N VAL A 365 18.17 44.47 3.02
CA VAL A 365 18.15 45.29 1.76
C VAL A 365 17.62 44.58 0.48
N PRO A 366 16.88 45.24 -0.45
CA PRO A 366 15.59 45.94 -0.31
C PRO A 366 14.56 45.55 -1.41
N ALA A 367 13.34 46.10 -1.29
CA ALA A 367 12.26 46.01 -2.29
C ALA A 367 12.51 46.87 -3.54
N GLY A 368 12.00 46.42 -4.70
CA GLY A 368 12.02 47.18 -5.95
C GLY A 368 11.09 46.65 -7.04
N ASN A 369 9.90 47.27 -7.10
CA ASN A 369 9.01 47.51 -8.24
C ASN A 369 8.22 46.38 -8.95
N SER A 370 6.92 46.48 -8.67
CA SER A 370 5.74 46.08 -9.42
C SER A 370 5.77 46.38 -10.93
N SER A 371 5.28 45.43 -11.72
CA SER A 371 4.47 45.72 -12.91
C SER A 371 3.22 44.85 -12.87
N ALA A 372 2.07 45.50 -12.98
CA ALA A 372 0.75 44.91 -12.88
C ALA A 372 0.41 44.14 -14.16
N LEU A 373 0.09 42.85 -14.03
CA LEU A 373 -0.72 42.12 -15.01
C LEU A 373 -2.10 41.88 -14.40
N ALA A 374 -3.12 42.30 -15.15
CA ALA A 374 -4.52 42.24 -14.79
C ALA A 374 -4.95 40.80 -14.47
N THR A 375 -5.51 40.62 -13.28
CA THR A 375 -6.18 39.40 -12.83
C THR A 375 -7.49 39.23 -13.59
N ALA A 376 -7.53 38.23 -14.48
CA ALA A 376 -8.81 37.65 -14.91
C ALA A 376 -9.35 36.81 -13.73
N ALA A 377 -10.54 37.17 -13.23
CA ALA A 377 -11.22 36.42 -12.19
C ALA A 377 -11.46 34.97 -12.65
N PRO A 378 -11.20 33.95 -11.81
CA PRO A 378 -11.55 32.58 -12.14
C PRO A 378 -13.07 32.46 -12.13
N ILE A 379 -13.63 32.04 -13.27
CA ILE A 379 -15.01 31.57 -13.33
C ILE A 379 -15.06 30.31 -12.47
N ALA A 380 -15.74 30.40 -11.33
CA ALA A 380 -16.05 29.27 -10.47
C ALA A 380 -17.01 28.32 -11.21
N GLY A 381 -16.44 27.42 -12.01
CA GLY A 381 -17.13 26.20 -12.42
C GLY A 381 -17.18 25.27 -11.22
N LEU A 382 -18.38 25.05 -10.68
CA LEU A 382 -18.66 24.02 -9.68
C LEU A 382 -18.22 22.66 -10.23
N ALA A 383 -17.04 22.19 -9.82
CA ALA A 383 -16.67 20.79 -10.02
C ALA A 383 -17.58 19.97 -9.10
N MET A 384 -18.53 19.26 -9.70
CA MET A 384 -19.33 18.26 -8.99
C MET A 384 -18.38 17.16 -8.49
N GLU A 385 -18.24 17.02 -7.17
CA GLU A 385 -17.60 15.85 -6.58
C GLU A 385 -18.40 14.60 -6.97
N PRO A 386 -17.75 13.49 -7.35
CA PRO A 386 -18.45 12.27 -7.69
C PRO A 386 -19.25 11.80 -6.46
N GLU A 387 -20.51 11.40 -6.68
CA GLU A 387 -21.40 10.93 -5.63
C GLU A 387 -20.74 9.79 -4.84
N ALA A 388 -20.56 10.02 -3.53
CA ALA A 388 -19.89 9.08 -2.64
C ALA A 388 -20.66 7.76 -2.55
N PHE A 389 -19.94 6.65 -2.44
CA PHE A 389 -20.53 5.34 -2.21
C PHE A 389 -20.96 5.22 -0.75
N ARG A 390 -22.19 4.77 -0.52
CA ARG A 390 -22.62 4.34 0.82
C ARG A 390 -21.84 3.09 1.20
N VAL A 391 -21.06 3.17 2.29
CA VAL A 391 -20.24 2.06 2.76
C VAL A 391 -21.05 1.13 3.67
N GLN A 392 -21.02 -0.16 3.37
CA GLN A 392 -21.50 -1.25 4.20
C GLN A 392 -20.34 -2.18 4.54
N LEU A 393 -20.22 -2.56 5.81
CA LEU A 393 -19.14 -3.41 6.30
C LEU A 393 -19.67 -4.82 6.58
N GLU A 394 -18.99 -5.85 6.07
CA GLU A 394 -19.27 -7.26 6.29
C GLU A 394 -18.06 -7.92 6.98
N PHE A 395 -18.02 -7.84 8.31
CA PHE A 395 -16.94 -8.39 9.11
C PHE A 395 -17.00 -9.92 9.26
N SER A 396 -15.87 -10.51 9.66
CA SER A 396 -15.75 -11.94 9.96
C SER A 396 -16.27 -12.84 8.84
N SER A 397 -16.03 -12.42 7.60
CA SER A 397 -16.64 -13.03 6.42
C SER A 397 -15.62 -13.26 5.31
N LYS A 398 -15.73 -14.40 4.63
CA LYS A 398 -14.91 -14.77 3.47
C LYS A 398 -15.81 -15.04 2.28
N VAL A 399 -15.34 -14.69 1.08
CA VAL A 399 -15.98 -15.15 -0.15
C VAL A 399 -15.73 -16.66 -0.29
N THR A 400 -16.79 -17.44 -0.54
CA THR A 400 -16.70 -18.90 -0.72
C THR A 400 -16.81 -19.30 -2.18
N HIS A 401 -17.63 -18.60 -2.95
CA HIS A 401 -17.79 -18.76 -4.40
C HIS A 401 -18.48 -17.52 -4.99
N ILE A 402 -18.38 -17.36 -6.30
CA ILE A 402 -19.05 -16.30 -7.06
C ILE A 402 -19.81 -16.93 -8.23
N VAL A 403 -21.09 -16.61 -8.35
CA VAL A 403 -21.94 -17.05 -9.47
C VAL A 403 -22.17 -15.86 -10.40
N HIS A 404 -22.09 -16.10 -11.70
CA HIS A 404 -22.31 -15.08 -12.72
C HIS A 404 -23.57 -15.40 -13.50
N HIS A 405 -24.35 -14.38 -13.81
CA HIS A 405 -25.47 -14.51 -14.73
C HIS A 405 -25.19 -13.67 -15.98
N ASP A 406 -25.47 -14.25 -17.14
CA ASP A 406 -25.52 -13.48 -18.38
C ASP A 406 -26.61 -12.42 -18.23
N ARG A 407 -26.20 -11.15 -18.21
CA ARG A 407 -27.17 -10.04 -18.24
C ARG A 407 -27.99 -10.20 -19.52
N PRO A 408 -29.34 -10.16 -19.47
CA PRO A 408 -30.10 -9.94 -20.69
C PRO A 408 -29.56 -8.66 -21.33
N ARG A 409 -29.10 -8.75 -22.58
CA ARG A 409 -28.73 -7.56 -23.35
C ARG A 409 -29.95 -6.63 -23.33
N GLU A 410 -29.75 -5.36 -22.98
CA GLU A 410 -30.81 -4.36 -23.15
C GLU A 410 -31.39 -4.50 -24.55
N PRO A 411 -32.72 -4.56 -24.72
CA PRO A 411 -33.28 -4.60 -26.05
C PRO A 411 -32.86 -3.33 -26.76
N ALA A 412 -32.06 -3.49 -27.81
CA ALA A 412 -31.82 -2.45 -28.79
C ALA A 412 -33.18 -1.83 -29.13
N GLN A 413 -33.26 -0.50 -29.11
CA GLN A 413 -34.44 0.23 -29.56
C GLN A 413 -34.75 -0.15 -31.02
N ALA A 414 -35.53 -1.21 -31.20
CA ALA A 414 -36.07 -1.63 -32.48
C ALA A 414 -37.49 -1.07 -32.54
N SER A 415 -37.57 0.08 -33.21
CA SER A 415 -38.68 0.57 -34.03
C SER A 415 -39.85 -0.40 -34.20
N GLY A 416 -41.04 0.10 -33.87
CA GLY A 416 -42.26 -0.68 -33.77
C GLY A 416 -42.64 -1.49 -34.99
N LEU A 417 -43.36 -2.58 -34.70
CA LEU A 417 -44.44 -3.12 -35.54
C LEU A 417 -45.38 -3.90 -34.62
N ASN A 418 -46.64 -3.51 -34.71
CA ASN A 418 -47.83 -4.08 -34.11
C ASN A 418 -47.96 -5.59 -34.44
N LEU A 419 -48.31 -6.43 -33.48
CA LEU A 419 -49.01 -7.71 -33.72
C LEU A 419 -49.75 -8.17 -32.46
N GLN A 420 -51.03 -8.47 -32.67
CA GLN A 420 -52.06 -8.84 -31.69
C GLN A 420 -51.79 -10.20 -31.02
N ALA A 421 -52.24 -10.30 -29.77
CA ALA A 421 -52.36 -11.53 -29.01
C ALA A 421 -53.38 -12.51 -29.62
N PRO A 422 -53.26 -13.81 -29.29
CA PRO A 422 -54.41 -14.51 -28.75
C PRO A 422 -54.11 -15.32 -27.49
N ALA A 423 -55.18 -15.54 -26.73
CA ALA A 423 -55.25 -16.29 -25.48
C ALA A 423 -55.30 -17.81 -25.69
N GLY A 424 -54.86 -18.56 -24.67
CA GLY A 424 -55.33 -19.93 -24.39
C GLY A 424 -54.23 -20.93 -23.98
N ALA A 425 -54.49 -21.64 -22.87
CA ALA A 425 -54.06 -22.99 -22.48
C ALA A 425 -53.32 -23.13 -21.14
N GLU A 426 -54.13 -23.36 -20.11
CA GLU A 426 -54.09 -24.35 -19.00
C GLU A 426 -52.87 -25.30 -18.76
N HIS A 427 -52.57 -25.45 -17.45
CA HIS A 427 -52.07 -26.59 -16.65
C HIS A 427 -50.76 -27.31 -17.08
N VAL A 428 -49.81 -27.60 -16.18
CA VAL A 428 -49.86 -28.68 -15.16
C VAL A 428 -48.92 -28.35 -13.98
N ALA A 429 -49.39 -28.63 -12.76
CA ALA A 429 -48.62 -28.65 -11.52
C ALA A 429 -48.05 -30.06 -11.28
N GLU A 430 -46.82 -30.15 -10.78
CA GLU A 430 -46.31 -31.32 -10.07
C GLU A 430 -45.51 -30.88 -8.84
N ASP A 431 -45.74 -31.62 -7.77
CA ASP A 431 -45.41 -31.38 -6.37
C ASP A 431 -43.94 -31.62 -6.02
N ALA A 432 -43.42 -30.83 -5.08
CA ALA A 432 -42.37 -31.25 -4.15
C ALA A 432 -42.44 -30.42 -2.87
N GLU A 433 -43.00 -31.01 -1.81
CA GLU A 433 -43.01 -30.46 -0.45
C GLU A 433 -41.74 -30.83 0.34
N HIS A 434 -41.30 -29.84 1.14
CA HIS A 434 -40.61 -29.91 2.44
C HIS A 434 -39.20 -30.51 2.56
N ASP A 435 -38.23 -29.64 2.87
CA ASP A 435 -37.68 -29.64 4.24
C ASP A 435 -37.26 -28.21 4.65
N SER A 436 -37.58 -27.84 5.89
CA SER A 436 -37.52 -26.50 6.44
C SER A 436 -36.68 -26.47 7.72
N ASP A 437 -35.53 -25.81 7.70
CA ASP A 437 -35.14 -24.86 8.76
C ASP A 437 -33.82 -24.16 8.40
N GLY A 438 -33.89 -22.84 8.30
CA GLY A 438 -32.75 -21.99 7.97
C GLY A 438 -33.26 -20.62 7.57
N THR A 439 -33.03 -19.63 8.40
CA THR A 439 -33.45 -18.23 8.23
C THR A 439 -32.78 -17.66 6.98
N ALA A 440 -33.37 -17.93 5.82
CA ALA A 440 -32.99 -17.38 4.54
C ALA A 440 -33.33 -15.89 4.55
N SER A 441 -32.31 -15.06 4.69
CA SER A 441 -32.43 -13.64 4.40
C SER A 441 -32.75 -13.52 2.91
N THR A 442 -33.90 -12.89 2.66
CA THR A 442 -34.53 -12.59 1.38
C THR A 442 -33.54 -12.37 0.23
N MET A 443 -33.59 -13.24 -0.79
CA MET A 443 -33.05 -12.91 -2.12
C MET A 443 -33.73 -11.63 -2.59
N THR A 444 -32.97 -10.54 -2.73
CA THR A 444 -33.42 -9.41 -3.53
C THR A 444 -33.39 -9.84 -4.98
N ASP A 445 -34.56 -9.99 -5.59
CA ASP A 445 -34.86 -10.49 -6.94
C ASP A 445 -34.36 -9.55 -8.07
N GLU A 446 -33.31 -8.77 -7.81
CA GLU A 446 -32.71 -7.87 -8.77
C GLU A 446 -31.60 -8.62 -9.53
N PRO A 447 -31.60 -8.63 -10.88
CA PRO A 447 -30.61 -9.37 -11.65
C PRO A 447 -29.25 -8.66 -11.59
N TRP A 448 -28.42 -9.08 -10.64
CA TRP A 448 -27.01 -8.71 -10.57
C TRP A 448 -26.18 -9.58 -11.50
N PRO A 449 -25.16 -9.02 -12.20
CA PRO A 449 -24.27 -9.83 -13.02
C PRO A 449 -23.42 -10.79 -12.18
N LEU A 450 -23.15 -10.44 -10.91
CA LEU A 450 -22.40 -11.26 -9.96
C LEU A 450 -23.24 -11.50 -8.70
N HIS A 451 -23.19 -12.71 -8.17
CA HIS A 451 -23.62 -13.07 -6.82
C HIS A 451 -22.43 -13.62 -6.04
N VAL A 452 -22.00 -12.87 -5.02
CA VAL A 452 -20.87 -13.18 -4.16
C VAL A 452 -21.39 -13.86 -2.90
N ALA A 453 -21.13 -15.15 -2.74
CA ALA A 453 -21.53 -15.90 -1.58
C ALA A 453 -20.48 -15.81 -0.47
N LEU A 454 -20.96 -15.58 0.75
CA LEU A 454 -20.13 -15.39 1.94
C LEU A 454 -20.15 -16.61 2.86
N SER A 455 -19.11 -16.76 3.69
CA SER A 455 -19.02 -17.80 4.70
C SER A 455 -20.08 -17.71 5.79
N THR A 456 -20.75 -16.56 5.89
CA THR A 456 -21.90 -16.32 6.80
C THR A 456 -23.22 -16.84 6.23
N GLY A 457 -23.24 -17.37 5.01
CA GLY A 457 -24.45 -17.77 4.29
C GLY A 457 -25.14 -16.62 3.52
N LYS A 458 -24.70 -15.37 3.74
CA LYS A 458 -25.21 -14.21 2.99
C LYS A 458 -24.74 -14.24 1.54
N VAL A 459 -25.60 -13.82 0.62
CA VAL A 459 -25.27 -13.64 -0.80
C VAL A 459 -25.42 -12.17 -1.17
N LEU A 460 -24.37 -11.60 -1.77
CA LEU A 460 -24.34 -10.21 -2.21
C LEU A 460 -24.43 -10.15 -3.74
N GLY A 461 -25.46 -9.52 -4.28
CA GLY A 461 -25.44 -9.10 -5.68
C GLY A 461 -24.43 -7.99 -5.91
N ALA A 462 -23.69 -7.95 -7.03
CA ALA A 462 -22.69 -6.91 -7.32
C ALA A 462 -22.52 -6.66 -8.83
N ASP A 463 -22.13 -5.44 -9.22
CA ASP A 463 -21.70 -5.13 -10.60
C ASP A 463 -20.20 -5.38 -10.79
N LEU A 464 -19.41 -5.21 -9.72
CA LEU A 464 -17.96 -5.30 -9.73
C LEU A 464 -17.46 -5.89 -8.41
N VAL A 465 -16.40 -6.71 -8.48
CA VAL A 465 -15.64 -7.16 -7.31
C VAL A 465 -14.20 -6.68 -7.43
N VAL A 466 -13.69 -6.01 -6.39
CA VAL A 466 -12.27 -5.64 -6.28
C VAL A 466 -11.62 -6.47 -5.18
N VAL A 467 -10.48 -7.08 -5.49
CA VAL A 467 -9.74 -7.97 -4.59
C VAL A 467 -8.44 -7.30 -4.15
N GLY A 468 -8.29 -7.10 -2.84
CA GLY A 468 -7.13 -6.51 -2.17
C GLY A 468 -6.67 -7.35 -0.98
N ILE A 469 -6.36 -8.63 -1.22
CA ILE A 469 -6.04 -9.63 -0.18
C ILE A 469 -4.52 -9.89 -0.01
N GLY A 470 -3.68 -8.98 -0.50
CA GLY A 470 -2.23 -9.05 -0.41
C GLY A 470 -1.55 -9.34 -1.76
N VAL A 471 -0.25 -9.59 -1.72
CA VAL A 471 0.60 -9.80 -2.90
C VAL A 471 1.55 -10.98 -2.70
N ASP A 472 1.97 -11.60 -3.79
CA ASP A 472 2.99 -12.64 -3.85
C ASP A 472 4.23 -12.15 -4.62
N PRO A 473 5.46 -12.45 -4.17
CA PRO A 473 6.69 -12.13 -4.90
C PRO A 473 6.65 -12.57 -6.36
N HIS A 474 7.07 -11.69 -7.27
CA HIS A 474 7.06 -11.96 -8.70
C HIS A 474 8.33 -12.70 -9.13
N THR A 475 8.50 -13.92 -8.62
CA THR A 475 9.73 -14.72 -8.78
C THR A 475 9.49 -16.02 -9.52
N GLY A 476 8.25 -16.50 -9.68
CA GLY A 476 7.96 -17.85 -10.17
C GLY A 476 8.45 -18.20 -11.58
N TRP A 477 8.73 -17.19 -12.42
CA TRP A 477 9.29 -17.36 -13.77
C TRP A 477 10.82 -17.47 -13.79
N LEU A 478 11.49 -17.17 -12.66
CA LEU A 478 12.94 -17.21 -12.54
C LEU A 478 13.46 -18.66 -12.39
N PRO A 479 14.74 -18.92 -12.70
CA PRO A 479 15.34 -20.23 -12.58
C PRO A 479 15.23 -20.81 -11.15
N PRO A 480 14.99 -22.12 -11.00
CA PRO A 480 14.85 -22.77 -9.70
C PRO A 480 16.13 -22.78 -8.85
N GLU A 481 17.30 -22.55 -9.47
CA GLU A 481 18.60 -22.44 -8.79
C GLU A 481 18.69 -21.21 -7.87
N LEU A 482 17.83 -20.22 -8.08
CA LEU A 482 17.66 -19.09 -7.16
C LEU A 482 16.75 -19.52 -6.00
N ALA A 483 17.33 -19.66 -4.81
CA ALA A 483 16.63 -20.11 -3.62
C ALA A 483 15.45 -19.18 -3.27
N ARG A 484 14.32 -19.77 -2.89
CA ARG A 484 13.10 -19.05 -2.51
C ARG A 484 12.69 -19.39 -1.08
N GLY A 485 12.22 -18.39 -0.35
CA GLY A 485 11.66 -18.54 0.99
C GLY A 485 10.23 -19.10 0.97
N PRO A 486 9.63 -19.36 2.15
CA PRO A 486 8.26 -19.86 2.27
C PRO A 486 7.21 -18.93 1.66
N ASP A 487 7.51 -17.63 1.61
CA ASP A 487 6.70 -16.59 1.00
C ASP A 487 6.84 -16.51 -0.53
N GLY A 488 7.67 -17.35 -1.14
CA GLY A 488 8.01 -17.33 -2.57
C GLY A 488 9.03 -16.25 -2.96
N GLY A 489 9.54 -15.46 -2.03
CA GLY A 489 10.53 -14.42 -2.28
C GLY A 489 11.92 -15.01 -2.49
N LEU A 490 12.78 -14.33 -3.26
CA LEU A 490 14.19 -14.72 -3.41
C LEU A 490 14.91 -14.53 -2.08
N VAL A 491 15.54 -15.59 -1.57
CA VAL A 491 16.36 -15.51 -0.35
C VAL A 491 17.60 -14.69 -0.66
N VAL A 492 17.85 -13.66 0.13
CA VAL A 492 19.02 -12.77 -0.02
C VAL A 492 19.81 -12.65 1.26
N GLY A 493 21.14 -12.82 1.19
CA GLY A 493 22.02 -12.63 2.34
C GLY A 493 22.16 -11.17 2.78
N ALA A 494 23.01 -10.93 3.78
CA ALA A 494 23.25 -9.60 4.33
C ALA A 494 23.84 -8.61 3.31
N ASP A 495 24.47 -9.10 2.23
CA ASP A 495 24.96 -8.28 1.12
C ASP A 495 23.96 -8.20 -0.06
N MET A 496 22.68 -8.50 0.19
CA MET A 496 21.59 -8.53 -0.80
C MET A 496 21.75 -9.59 -1.89
N ARG A 497 22.75 -10.48 -1.79
CA ARG A 497 23.06 -11.47 -2.81
C ARG A 497 22.17 -12.69 -2.67
N THR A 498 21.73 -13.24 -3.80
CA THR A 498 20.97 -14.49 -3.85
C THR A 498 21.91 -15.71 -3.78
N SER A 499 21.37 -16.93 -3.93
CA SER A 499 22.17 -18.15 -4.02
C SER A 499 23.14 -18.19 -5.22
N HIS A 500 23.02 -17.27 -6.18
CA HIS A 500 23.95 -17.16 -7.31
C HIS A 500 24.92 -15.98 -7.12
N PRO A 501 26.25 -16.18 -7.28
CA PRO A 501 27.27 -15.21 -6.92
C PRO A 501 27.25 -13.90 -7.74
N ALA A 502 26.62 -13.92 -8.91
CA ALA A 502 26.47 -12.77 -9.79
C ALA A 502 25.06 -12.11 -9.74
N VAL A 503 24.18 -12.56 -8.83
CA VAL A 503 22.77 -12.11 -8.78
C VAL A 503 22.40 -11.63 -7.38
N TRP A 504 21.90 -10.40 -7.33
CA TRP A 504 21.31 -9.73 -6.18
C TRP A 504 19.80 -9.60 -6.40
N ALA A 505 19.06 -9.32 -5.32
CA ALA A 505 17.65 -8.96 -5.44
C ALA A 505 17.26 -7.89 -4.40
N ALA A 506 16.30 -7.02 -4.74
CA ALA A 506 15.81 -5.98 -3.83
C ALA A 506 14.30 -5.69 -3.95
N GLY A 507 13.69 -5.27 -2.84
CA GLY A 507 12.27 -4.90 -2.76
C GLY A 507 11.32 -6.09 -2.60
N ASP A 508 10.08 -5.94 -3.07
CA ASP A 508 9.00 -6.92 -2.85
C ASP A 508 9.29 -8.34 -3.39
N CYS A 509 10.30 -8.54 -4.24
CA CYS A 509 10.64 -9.86 -4.76
C CYS A 509 11.54 -10.68 -3.82
N CYS A 510 12.01 -10.10 -2.72
CA CYS A 510 12.95 -10.74 -1.80
C CYS A 510 12.27 -11.30 -0.56
N SER A 511 12.97 -12.22 0.08
CA SER A 511 12.70 -12.75 1.42
C SER A 511 13.91 -12.45 2.32
N CYS A 512 13.68 -11.69 3.38
CA CYS A 512 14.71 -11.20 4.33
C CYS A 512 14.59 -11.84 5.73
N GLU A 513 13.83 -12.94 5.86
CA GLU A 513 13.43 -13.52 7.14
C GLU A 513 14.61 -13.89 8.07
N HIS A 514 15.71 -14.36 7.49
CA HIS A 514 16.92 -14.79 8.21
C HIS A 514 17.82 -13.64 8.68
N TRP A 515 17.56 -12.38 8.28
CA TRP A 515 18.37 -11.23 8.70
C TRP A 515 18.27 -10.94 10.20
N CYS A 516 17.18 -11.39 10.80
CA CYS A 516 16.84 -11.05 12.16
C CYS A 516 17.01 -12.21 13.15
N THR A 517 17.16 -13.45 12.68
CA THR A 517 17.26 -14.63 13.55
C THR A 517 18.69 -14.98 13.94
N GLY A 518 19.69 -14.26 13.40
CA GLY A 518 21.10 -14.44 13.75
C GLY A 518 21.52 -15.90 13.64
N GLY A 519 21.69 -16.42 12.42
CA GLY A 519 22.11 -17.81 12.25
C GLY A 519 22.01 -18.28 10.81
N GLY A 520 23.11 -18.19 10.08
CA GLY A 520 23.39 -19.21 9.07
C GLY A 520 23.57 -20.56 9.78
N GLU A 521 23.39 -21.67 9.06
CA GLU A 521 23.65 -23.02 9.60
C GLU A 521 25.07 -23.20 10.17
N ASP A 522 25.98 -22.28 9.87
CA ASP A 522 27.37 -22.22 10.29
C ASP A 522 27.65 -21.21 11.43
N GLY A 523 26.63 -20.50 11.93
CA GLY A 523 26.77 -19.50 12.99
C GLY A 523 27.55 -18.23 12.60
N SER A 524 27.78 -17.98 11.29
CA SER A 524 28.63 -16.88 10.81
C SER A 524 27.87 -15.62 10.37
N ALA A 525 26.55 -15.69 10.21
CA ALA A 525 25.76 -14.56 9.71
C ALA A 525 25.53 -13.51 10.79
N ALA A 526 26.20 -12.36 10.64
CA ALA A 526 25.88 -11.15 11.41
C ALA A 526 24.40 -10.80 11.24
N GLN A 527 23.73 -10.47 12.35
CA GLN A 527 22.36 -9.98 12.34
C GLN A 527 22.34 -8.62 11.62
N LEU A 528 21.86 -8.61 10.37
CA LEU A 528 21.82 -7.40 9.54
C LEU A 528 20.71 -6.44 10.00
N ALA A 529 19.59 -7.00 10.45
CA ALA A 529 18.42 -6.23 10.84
C ALA A 529 18.29 -6.12 12.35
N GLY A 530 18.08 -4.89 12.83
CA GLY A 530 17.79 -4.60 14.23
C GLY A 530 16.52 -5.30 14.71
N PRO A 531 16.32 -5.43 16.03
CA PRO A 531 15.18 -6.14 16.61
C PRO A 531 13.83 -5.54 16.18
N HIS A 532 13.80 -4.23 15.89
CA HIS A 532 12.60 -3.49 15.51
C HIS A 532 12.36 -3.40 13.99
N TRP A 533 13.21 -4.03 13.18
CA TRP A 533 13.00 -4.10 11.73
C TRP A 533 12.45 -5.46 11.31
N PHE A 534 11.50 -5.42 10.39
CA PHE A 534 10.94 -6.59 9.72
C PHE A 534 10.49 -6.21 8.33
N GLN A 535 10.40 -7.20 7.45
CA GLN A 535 9.99 -6.94 6.08
C GLN A 535 8.47 -6.75 5.99
N HIS A 536 8.05 -5.63 5.41
CA HIS A 536 6.69 -5.38 4.98
C HIS A 536 6.79 -4.78 3.58
N ARG A 537 6.16 -5.40 2.57
CA ARG A 537 6.32 -5.05 1.14
C ARG A 537 5.79 -3.65 0.81
N LEU A 538 6.58 -2.63 1.16
CA LEU A 538 6.23 -1.21 1.19
C LEU A 538 7.27 -0.40 0.42
N TRP A 539 6.83 0.78 -0.05
CA TRP A 539 7.65 1.68 -0.85
C TRP A 539 8.91 2.18 -0.12
N THR A 540 8.80 2.49 1.18
CA THR A 540 9.91 2.93 2.03
C THR A 540 11.03 1.88 2.06
N GLN A 541 10.66 0.61 2.27
CA GLN A 541 11.60 -0.51 2.26
C GLN A 541 12.17 -0.78 0.86
N ALA A 542 11.35 -0.72 -0.19
CA ALA A 542 11.82 -0.91 -1.55
C ALA A 542 12.94 0.07 -1.92
N ARG A 543 12.82 1.35 -1.52
CA ARG A 543 13.86 2.36 -1.70
C ARG A 543 15.15 1.99 -0.98
N VAL A 544 15.06 1.72 0.31
CA VAL A 544 16.22 1.40 1.17
C VAL A 544 16.95 0.15 0.65
N MET A 545 16.20 -0.92 0.36
CA MET A 545 16.75 -2.17 -0.18
C MET A 545 17.40 -1.95 -1.54
N GLY A 546 16.81 -1.15 -2.43
CA GLY A 546 17.36 -0.86 -3.75
C GLY A 546 18.70 -0.13 -3.66
N THR A 547 18.75 0.94 -2.86
CA THR A 547 19.99 1.71 -2.61
C THR A 547 21.06 0.84 -1.95
N TYR A 548 20.69 0.01 -0.97
CA TYR A 548 21.64 -0.85 -0.29
C TYR A 548 22.21 -1.93 -1.21
N ALA A 549 21.37 -2.59 -2.01
CA ALA A 549 21.81 -3.58 -3.01
C ALA A 549 22.81 -3.00 -4.01
N ALA A 550 22.61 -1.75 -4.46
CA ALA A 550 23.56 -1.05 -5.32
C ALA A 550 24.94 -0.90 -4.67
N ARG A 551 25.00 -0.51 -3.39
CA ARG A 551 26.26 -0.38 -2.64
C ARG A 551 26.95 -1.72 -2.47
N CYS A 552 26.21 -2.78 -2.12
CA CYS A 552 26.75 -4.14 -2.06
C CYS A 552 27.32 -4.59 -3.40
N MET A 553 26.59 -4.34 -4.49
CA MET A 553 27.05 -4.64 -5.85
C MET A 553 28.30 -3.84 -6.22
N ALA A 554 28.46 -2.60 -5.76
CA ALA A 554 29.65 -1.79 -5.97
C ALA A 554 30.82 -2.19 -5.04
N GLY A 555 30.63 -3.10 -4.08
CA GLY A 555 31.65 -3.49 -3.10
C GLY A 555 31.81 -2.49 -1.95
N LEU A 556 30.81 -1.63 -1.73
CA LEU A 556 30.77 -0.59 -0.70
C LEU A 556 29.93 -1.00 0.52
N SER A 557 29.72 -2.29 0.76
CA SER A 557 29.02 -2.78 1.95
C SER A 557 29.98 -2.80 3.14
N ASP A 558 29.88 -1.83 4.04
CA ASP A 558 30.48 -1.89 5.38
C ASP A 558 29.40 -2.03 6.46
N GLU A 559 29.81 -2.46 7.67
CA GLU A 559 28.91 -2.68 8.82
C GLU A 559 28.14 -1.40 9.21
N LEU A 560 28.72 -0.22 8.97
CA LEU A 560 28.11 1.08 9.22
C LEU A 560 27.00 1.41 8.20
N ALA A 561 27.16 1.04 6.92
CA ALA A 561 26.15 1.23 5.88
C ALA A 561 24.96 0.28 6.04
N SER A 562 25.14 -0.89 6.65
CA SER A 562 24.01 -1.75 7.08
C SER A 562 23.28 -1.19 8.31
N GLY A 563 24.03 -0.59 9.25
CA GLY A 563 23.57 -0.29 10.60
C GLY A 563 22.35 0.63 10.68
N PHE A 564 22.19 1.59 9.77
CA PHE A 564 21.04 2.52 9.78
C PHE A 564 19.84 2.06 8.94
N ASN A 565 20.08 1.29 7.88
CA ASN A 565 19.05 1.00 6.87
C ASN A 565 17.98 0.02 7.36
N PHE A 566 18.36 -0.87 8.28
CA PHE A 566 17.52 -1.97 8.75
C PHE A 566 17.45 -2.03 10.28
N GLU A 567 17.63 -0.89 10.96
CA GLU A 567 17.58 -0.80 12.43
C GLU A 567 16.14 -0.79 12.97
N LEU A 568 15.30 0.01 12.32
CA LEU A 568 13.93 0.32 12.74
C LEU A 568 12.97 0.24 11.57
N PHE A 569 11.81 -0.38 11.78
CA PHE A 569 10.70 -0.27 10.85
C PHE A 569 10.10 1.14 10.90
N THR A 570 10.10 1.85 9.76
CA THR A 570 9.46 3.16 9.63
C THR A 570 8.59 3.22 8.39
N HIS A 571 7.36 3.73 8.55
CA HIS A 571 6.47 3.95 7.43
C HIS A 571 5.51 5.10 7.67
N VAL A 572 5.41 6.00 6.68
CA VAL A 572 4.39 7.06 6.61
C VAL A 572 3.46 6.76 5.44
N THR A 573 2.16 6.75 5.70
CA THR A 573 1.12 6.58 4.68
C THR A 573 -0.12 7.40 5.03
N ARG A 574 -1.15 7.32 4.19
CA ARG A 574 -2.45 7.92 4.46
C ARG A 574 -3.56 6.89 4.29
N PHE A 575 -4.40 6.75 5.32
CA PHE A 575 -5.58 5.91 5.27
C PHE A 575 -6.80 6.71 5.70
N LEU A 576 -7.90 6.58 4.94
CA LEU A 576 -9.17 7.27 5.21
C LEU A 576 -9.02 8.79 5.41
N GLY A 577 -8.08 9.41 4.66
CA GLY A 577 -7.77 10.84 4.73
C GLY A 577 -6.76 11.24 5.81
N SER A 578 -6.48 10.38 6.79
CA SER A 578 -5.54 10.70 7.88
C SER A 578 -4.11 10.27 7.56
N LYS A 579 -3.14 11.09 7.94
CA LYS A 579 -1.72 10.69 8.03
C LYS A 579 -1.61 9.54 9.04
N VAL A 580 -0.86 8.51 8.70
CA VAL A 580 -0.59 7.35 9.55
C VAL A 580 0.91 7.11 9.57
N VAL A 581 1.49 7.07 10.76
CA VAL A 581 2.89 6.77 11.00
C VAL A 581 3.00 5.47 11.79
N LEU A 582 3.84 4.57 11.33
CA LEU A 582 4.10 3.27 11.95
C LEU A 582 5.59 3.19 12.29
N LEU A 583 5.89 2.96 13.57
CA LEU A 583 7.25 2.90 14.11
C LEU A 583 7.52 1.59 14.83
N GLY A 584 8.66 0.96 14.52
CA GLY A 584 9.14 -0.26 15.17
C GLY A 584 8.13 -1.40 15.11
N LEU A 585 8.02 -2.15 16.21
CA LEU A 585 7.07 -3.25 16.39
C LEU A 585 5.68 -2.70 16.72
N TYR A 586 5.18 -1.80 15.85
CA TYR A 586 4.00 -0.97 16.08
C TYR A 586 2.76 -1.76 16.49
N ASN A 587 2.62 -3.01 16.04
CA ASN A 587 1.49 -3.89 16.37
C ASN A 587 1.92 -5.15 17.14
N GLY A 588 3.06 -5.09 17.84
CA GLY A 588 3.58 -6.23 18.60
C GLY A 588 4.13 -7.34 17.72
N GLN A 589 4.49 -7.02 16.46
CA GLN A 589 5.18 -7.98 15.60
C GLN A 589 6.37 -8.55 16.35
N ARG A 590 6.57 -9.87 16.26
CA ARG A 590 7.72 -10.58 16.88
C ARG A 590 7.67 -10.68 18.40
N LEU A 591 6.61 -10.16 19.03
CA LEU A 591 6.41 -10.25 20.48
C LEU A 591 5.40 -11.35 20.85
N GLU A 592 5.06 -12.23 19.92
CA GLU A 592 4.01 -13.26 20.12
C GLU A 592 4.35 -14.28 21.20
N GLN A 593 5.64 -14.43 21.52
CA GLN A 593 6.14 -15.35 22.55
C GLN A 593 6.43 -14.64 23.87
N GLU A 594 6.34 -13.32 23.94
CA GLU A 594 6.58 -12.58 25.17
C GLU A 594 5.40 -12.77 26.14
N PRO A 595 5.66 -12.84 27.47
CA PRO A 595 4.60 -12.92 28.46
C PRO A 595 3.68 -11.70 28.36
N VAL A 596 2.36 -11.93 28.38
CA VAL A 596 1.34 -10.86 28.25
C VAL A 596 1.52 -9.81 29.36
N GLU A 597 1.93 -10.24 30.56
CA GLU A 597 2.22 -9.40 31.70
C GLU A 597 3.44 -8.48 31.52
N ASP A 598 4.32 -8.76 30.56
CA ASP A 598 5.49 -7.92 30.23
C ASP A 598 5.17 -6.87 29.16
N VAL A 599 4.04 -7.03 28.45
CA VAL A 599 3.61 -6.12 27.38
C VAL A 599 2.59 -5.11 27.93
N ARG A 600 2.81 -3.83 27.66
CA ARG A 600 1.88 -2.74 28.02
C ARG A 600 1.53 -1.92 26.79
N LEU A 601 0.25 -1.59 26.68
CA LEU A 601 -0.29 -0.73 25.63
C LEU A 601 -0.90 0.51 26.29
N TYR A 602 -0.53 1.67 25.76
CA TYR A 602 -1.18 2.94 26.08
C TYR A 602 -1.68 3.57 24.80
N SER A 603 -2.89 4.12 24.83
CA SER A 603 -3.49 4.84 23.72
C SER A 603 -4.14 6.13 24.18
N ARG A 604 -4.18 7.11 23.28
CA ARG A 604 -4.86 8.41 23.48
C ARG A 604 -5.49 8.87 22.18
N GLU A 605 -6.74 9.32 22.28
CA GLU A 605 -7.39 10.18 21.28
C GLU A 605 -7.24 11.65 21.69
N GLY A 606 -7.10 12.53 20.71
CA GLY A 606 -6.93 13.96 20.93
C GLY A 606 -7.25 14.77 19.68
N GLU A 607 -6.84 16.03 19.70
CA GLU A 607 -6.90 16.96 18.57
C GLU A 607 -5.50 17.50 18.31
N ALA A 608 -5.15 17.68 17.05
CA ALA A 608 -3.87 18.26 16.66
C ALA A 608 -3.76 19.70 17.15
N GLU A 609 -2.58 20.11 17.60
CA GLU A 609 -2.34 21.46 18.13
C GLU A 609 -2.60 22.57 17.11
N ASP A 610 -2.37 22.27 15.82
CA ASP A 610 -2.62 23.17 14.71
C ASP A 610 -4.09 23.20 14.26
N GLY A 611 -4.95 22.42 14.91
CA GLY A 611 -6.37 22.27 14.60
C GLY A 611 -6.63 21.53 13.28
N SER A 612 -5.65 20.79 12.74
CA SER A 612 -5.79 20.01 11.50
C SER A 612 -6.78 18.85 11.60
N GLY A 613 -7.13 18.44 12.83
CA GLY A 613 -8.17 17.50 13.13
C GLY A 613 -7.77 16.52 14.23
N PRO A 614 -8.55 15.44 14.40
CA PRO A 614 -8.34 14.52 15.50
C PRO A 614 -7.14 13.63 15.28
N THR A 615 -6.51 13.31 16.39
CA THR A 615 -5.31 12.50 16.47
C THR A 615 -5.54 11.24 17.29
N PHE A 616 -4.82 10.18 16.94
CA PHE A 616 -4.72 8.99 17.76
C PHE A 616 -3.25 8.60 17.91
N VAL A 617 -2.84 8.31 19.14
CA VAL A 617 -1.50 7.85 19.47
C VAL A 617 -1.62 6.54 20.23
N ARG A 618 -0.88 5.52 19.82
CA ARG A 618 -0.71 4.29 20.58
C ARG A 618 0.75 3.92 20.66
N VAL A 619 1.18 3.50 21.85
CA VAL A 619 2.54 3.01 22.11
C VAL A 619 2.49 1.61 22.72
N LEU A 620 3.49 0.80 22.39
CA LEU A 620 3.68 -0.55 22.88
C LEU A 620 5.01 -0.66 23.63
N LEU A 621 4.94 -1.02 24.90
CA LEU A 621 6.10 -1.21 25.76
C LEU A 621 6.28 -2.71 26.05
N LEU A 622 7.54 -3.17 26.05
CA LEU A 622 7.96 -4.47 26.56
C LEU A 622 8.91 -4.25 27.73
N ARG A 623 8.54 -4.74 28.93
CA ARG A 623 9.33 -4.59 30.17
C ARG A 623 9.77 -3.13 30.41
N GLY A 624 8.84 -2.20 30.23
CA GLY A 624 9.07 -0.76 30.41
C GLY A 624 9.72 -0.04 29.24
N ARG A 625 10.21 -0.72 28.20
CA ARG A 625 10.88 -0.08 27.06
C ARG A 625 9.96 0.03 25.87
N LEU A 626 9.97 1.17 25.17
CA LEU A 626 9.16 1.36 23.96
C LEU A 626 9.67 0.46 22.83
N GLN A 627 8.77 -0.27 22.19
CA GLN A 627 9.08 -1.19 21.08
C GLN A 627 8.43 -0.75 19.77
N GLY A 628 7.31 -0.04 19.84
CA GLY A 628 6.63 0.45 18.65
C GLY A 628 5.51 1.44 18.94
N ALA A 629 5.10 2.17 17.90
CA ALA A 629 4.05 3.16 17.98
C ALA A 629 3.22 3.25 16.70
N VAL A 630 1.94 3.62 16.86
CA VAL A 630 1.02 4.00 15.79
C VAL A 630 0.56 5.42 16.04
N LEU A 631 0.76 6.31 15.06
CA LEU A 631 0.33 7.70 15.11
C LEU A 631 -0.63 7.96 13.95
N VAL A 632 -1.76 8.57 14.25
CA VAL A 632 -2.77 8.95 13.26
C VAL A 632 -3.07 10.44 13.42
N GLY A 633 -3.06 11.18 12.32
CA GLY A 633 -3.15 12.64 12.31
C GLY A 633 -1.80 13.32 12.47
N GLU A 634 -1.81 14.65 12.64
CA GLU A 634 -0.60 15.42 12.93
C GLU A 634 -0.36 15.43 14.44
N THR A 635 0.45 14.48 14.93
CA THR A 635 0.64 14.26 16.37
C THR A 635 1.82 15.05 16.94
N GLY A 636 2.84 15.35 16.13
CA GLY A 636 4.06 16.04 16.59
C GLY A 636 4.97 15.18 17.49
N LEU A 637 4.77 13.86 17.50
CA LEU A 637 5.43 12.90 18.39
C LEU A 637 6.39 11.96 17.65
N GLU A 638 6.49 12.11 16.33
CA GLU A 638 7.20 11.20 15.44
C GLU A 638 8.67 11.00 15.82
N GLU A 639 9.41 12.11 15.98
CA GLU A 639 10.84 12.09 16.31
C GLU A 639 11.09 11.60 17.74
N ALA A 640 10.30 12.08 18.71
CA ALA A 640 10.45 11.70 20.11
C ALA A 640 10.25 10.20 20.30
N LEU A 641 9.20 9.62 19.72
CA LEU A 641 8.92 8.19 19.83
C LEU A 641 9.91 7.33 19.04
N GLU A 642 10.41 7.82 17.90
CA GLU A 642 11.51 7.16 17.19
C GLU A 642 12.77 7.06 18.08
N ASN A 643 13.17 8.17 18.70
CA ASN A 643 14.35 8.21 19.57
C ASN A 643 14.17 7.33 20.81
N LEU A 644 12.98 7.32 21.43
CA LEU A 644 12.70 6.44 22.57
C LEU A 644 12.84 4.94 22.23
N ILE A 645 12.45 4.51 21.01
CA ILE A 645 12.65 3.12 20.57
C ILE A 645 14.15 2.82 20.38
N LEU A 646 14.88 3.74 19.75
CA LEU A 646 16.29 3.56 19.43
C LEU A 646 17.19 3.59 20.69
N ASP A 647 16.93 4.51 21.61
CA ASP A 647 17.67 4.64 22.87
C ASP A 647 17.28 3.54 23.87
N GLY A 648 16.08 2.99 23.72
CA GLY A 648 15.56 1.91 24.53
C GLY A 648 15.43 2.29 26.01
N LEU A 649 15.08 3.54 26.32
CA LEU A 649 14.96 4.03 27.71
C LEU A 649 13.86 3.27 28.48
N ASP A 650 14.05 3.14 29.80
CA ASP A 650 13.02 2.54 30.67
C ASP A 650 11.96 3.59 31.04
N LEU A 651 10.76 3.41 30.50
CA LEU A 651 9.60 4.28 30.68
C LEU A 651 8.69 3.84 31.83
N SER A 652 9.03 2.77 32.54
CA SER A 652 8.26 2.30 33.70
C SER A 652 7.96 3.40 34.74
N PRO A 653 8.84 4.38 35.01
CA PRO A 653 8.56 5.45 35.97
C PRO A 653 7.39 6.37 35.58
N PHE A 654 7.12 6.53 34.28
CA PHE A 654 6.11 7.44 33.75
C PHE A 654 4.77 6.75 33.47
N GLY A 655 4.80 5.47 33.09
CA GLY A 655 3.59 4.69 32.83
C GLY A 655 2.69 5.33 31.76
N PRO A 656 1.38 5.52 32.00
CA PRO A 656 0.47 6.12 31.03
C PRO A 656 0.69 7.63 30.82
N GLU A 657 1.41 8.31 31.72
CA GLU A 657 1.66 9.77 31.63
C GLU A 657 2.50 10.13 30.39
N ILE A 658 3.23 9.18 29.79
CA ILE A 658 3.98 9.39 28.54
C ILE A 658 3.10 9.82 27.35
N LEU A 659 1.79 9.60 27.44
CA LEU A 659 0.84 10.03 26.42
C LEU A 659 0.02 11.26 26.85
N ASP A 660 0.21 11.80 28.05
CA ASP A 660 -0.47 13.02 28.47
C ASP A 660 -0.03 14.19 27.56
N PRO A 661 -0.96 14.95 26.95
CA PRO A 661 -0.59 16.12 26.15
C PRO A 661 0.20 17.18 26.93
N ASP A 662 0.08 17.25 28.25
CA ASP A 662 0.85 18.18 29.08
C ASP A 662 2.23 17.61 29.47
N PHE A 663 2.53 16.35 29.11
CA PHE A 663 3.81 15.70 29.38
C PHE A 663 4.82 15.98 28.25
N GLU A 664 5.86 16.73 28.57
CA GLU A 664 6.97 16.99 27.65
C GLU A 664 7.87 15.74 27.56
N LEU A 665 7.68 14.94 26.51
CA LEU A 665 8.47 13.73 26.21
C LEU A 665 9.98 14.01 26.12
N GLU A 666 10.38 15.24 25.82
CA GLU A 666 11.79 15.66 25.81
C GLU A 666 12.47 15.48 27.17
N HIS A 667 11.75 15.63 28.29
CA HIS A 667 12.29 15.44 29.64
C HIS A 667 12.67 13.99 29.94
N VAL A 668 12.22 13.02 29.14
CA VAL A 668 12.62 11.61 29.31
C VAL A 668 14.09 11.40 28.93
N PHE A 669 14.66 12.29 28.13
CA PHE A 669 16.04 12.20 27.65
C PHE A 669 17.05 12.94 28.54
N ASP A 670 16.58 13.66 29.56
CA ASP A 670 17.39 14.32 30.61
C ASP A 670 17.74 13.35 31.76
#